data_AF-A0A928QXX5-F1
#
_entry.id   AF-A0A928QXX5-F1
#
_cell.length_a   1.000
_cell.length_b   1.000
_cell.length_c   1.000
_cell.angle_alpha   90.00
_cell.angle_beta   90.00
_cell.angle_gamma   90.00
#
_symmetry.space_group_name_H-M   'P 1'
#
loop_
_entity.id
_entity.type
_entity.pdbx_description
1 polymer ?
#
loop_
_entity_poly.entity_id
_entity_poly.type
_entity_poly.pdbx_seq_one_letter_code
_entity_poly.pdbx_strand_id
1 'polypeptide(L)'
;MKRRKITALFLALALMFSMLPPLTASAEEDVYAVTVRAGGESIYDSVAHGKVQINDRTPTAESDSIYVEKGTQVTITAIPYDGYRFAYWLGPGGWYYGEPGETTRTITVSYADNGYTAYFVSTSKTASAEMADIDLGFANEGFTAYRALSYGTQYDISGSLTVKNTGEAPLVPYGFTLDEEGSNYFGLGRTYSGTTSGPLQTGQSNSWYWVVYPKHGLGVGKYTATVTFVERCQPGLAAPVTAKVTFEVTDDPIITSNASPTNGGTVTGAGRYKKGDTVTLTAAPSEHFKFVRWSDGATENPYTFTAEESKTINAVFEQYEYQVSASIDRSYVSYTGGKVQIGDRTPTAETDSVYYEKGTQVTITAIPDDGYRLAYWIGPGGRHVGNPGETSVNFTVSSSNVSYSARFVPASLAASAQMADIDLGTYSEGYTVYTTSGTFSNFMIKGELKVENTGECTLYPYGFTLDETGSQYFRVGRTYQSGTASIAPGQTNSNYYIVYPKNDLSAGTYTATVTMAERCQPGLAAPVTATVTFTVTPKYVITAEASPENGGTVTGVGEYDSGETVTLMASPNDTYAFDHWERGGARSTDNPYSFTAEKTEAVTAVFTRTSYKVTIAADPAEGGAVSSTAFEGASANLAKGTSVTVTATANPGYRFKHWTDNGKQVGTDATITVEAIVDHELAAHFEALFQDEVPANVSRVYNGADQTAYADTSAYTVRSGGSAKAVGSYTAVLSLKEGHIWSDLTTEDKSVSWTITPAEVIAAVTAADRAYAAGNKEVTLEAGWISGVFSGDTVTIDLSAAKGTMADDTSGMNKTVTVTGVKLGGTDAANYTLTEQPSGVTVNIEKAEQRDFRLPQTAVSKTYGDADFSLAATGAVSGSTVTYESGDTGVVTIDDTGKVHIVGVGTAAITARAAETTDYAEATASCIVTVSLKYAVSAAAADGEVTVTVEAREAKAGAWIAAAAYDTAGRLVDAKLITADLAVGTNKATLSGLKAGDSYAVFLLDGSGLEPLAAPWKSN
;
A
#
# COMPACT_ATOMS: atom_id res chain seq x y z
N MET A 1 52.05 28.90 -27.30
CA MET A 1 52.97 27.73 -27.46
C MET A 1 53.72 27.51 -26.16
N LYS A 2 54.21 26.33 -25.78
CA LYS A 2 53.87 24.91 -26.10
C LYS A 2 54.55 24.06 -24.99
N ARG A 3 53.84 23.06 -24.42
CA ARG A 3 54.32 21.94 -23.57
C ARG A 3 55.81 21.98 -23.11
N ARG A 4 56.18 22.67 -22.01
CA ARG A 4 57.55 22.56 -21.42
C ARG A 4 57.82 22.98 -19.96
N LYS A 5 56.82 23.20 -19.09
CA LYS A 5 57.06 23.63 -17.68
C LYS A 5 56.38 22.84 -16.54
N ILE A 6 55.57 21.81 -16.82
CA ILE A 6 54.89 21.03 -15.75
C ILE A 6 55.61 19.71 -15.44
N THR A 7 56.23 19.06 -16.44
CA THR A 7 56.93 17.77 -16.29
C THR A 7 58.14 17.82 -15.33
N ALA A 8 58.70 19.01 -15.07
CA ALA A 8 59.85 19.18 -14.19
C ALA A 8 59.49 19.17 -12.69
N LEU A 9 58.22 19.43 -12.33
CA LEU A 9 57.82 19.53 -10.92
C LEU A 9 57.51 18.15 -10.31
N PHE A 10 56.97 17.22 -11.10
CA PHE A 10 56.62 15.87 -10.65
C PHE A 10 57.85 14.99 -10.34
N LEU A 11 58.97 15.16 -11.05
CA LEU A 11 60.16 14.33 -10.85
C LEU A 11 60.95 14.71 -9.58
N ALA A 12 60.81 15.95 -9.09
CA ALA A 12 61.40 16.38 -7.83
C ALA A 12 60.63 15.86 -6.60
N LEU A 13 59.29 15.83 -6.69
CA LEU A 13 58.43 15.41 -5.58
C LEU A 13 58.53 13.90 -5.30
N ALA A 14 58.73 13.09 -6.33
CA ALA A 14 58.89 11.64 -6.22
C ALA A 14 60.20 11.18 -5.52
N LEU A 15 61.24 12.02 -5.48
CA LEU A 15 62.54 11.66 -4.91
C LEU A 15 62.69 12.04 -3.42
N MET A 16 61.94 13.03 -2.91
CA MET A 16 62.01 13.44 -1.50
C MET A 16 61.33 12.47 -0.51
N PHE A 17 60.50 11.54 -0.99
CA PHE A 17 59.80 10.57 -0.13
C PHE A 17 60.62 9.30 0.19
N SER A 18 61.90 9.25 -0.18
CA SER A 18 62.76 8.05 -0.08
C SER A 18 63.87 8.12 0.98
N MET A 19 63.97 9.21 1.74
CA MET A 19 65.05 9.45 2.71
C MET A 19 64.58 10.00 4.08
N LEU A 20 63.52 9.40 4.62
CA LEU A 20 63.22 9.47 6.05
C LEU A 20 63.34 8.05 6.64
N PRO A 21 64.01 7.86 7.79
CA PRO A 21 64.02 6.55 8.45
C PRO A 21 62.60 6.21 8.91
N PRO A 22 62.17 4.94 8.84
CA PRO A 22 60.90 4.54 9.40
C PRO A 22 60.91 4.79 10.91
N LEU A 23 59.88 5.46 11.43
CA LEU A 23 59.57 5.31 12.85
C LEU A 23 59.24 3.84 13.06
N THR A 24 59.91 3.21 14.03
CA THR A 24 59.55 1.87 14.48
C THR A 24 58.20 1.93 15.17
N ALA A 25 57.14 1.62 14.43
CA ALA A 25 56.02 0.93 15.05
C ALA A 25 56.58 -0.34 15.70
N SER A 26 56.29 -0.55 16.98
CA SER A 26 56.54 -1.84 17.63
C SER A 26 55.78 -2.93 16.87
N ALA A 27 56.31 -4.15 16.86
CA ALA A 27 55.46 -5.30 16.59
C ALA A 27 54.42 -5.36 17.72
N GLU A 28 53.15 -5.06 17.41
CA GLU A 28 52.06 -5.55 18.24
C GLU A 28 51.96 -7.05 18.00
N GLU A 29 52.14 -7.82 19.06
CA GLU A 29 51.95 -9.27 19.04
C GLU A 29 50.45 -9.52 18.82
N ASP A 30 50.11 -10.32 17.81
CA ASP A 30 48.74 -10.49 17.29
C ASP A 30 47.91 -11.43 18.23
N VAL A 31 47.80 -11.04 19.50
CA VAL A 31 47.25 -11.83 20.61
C VAL A 31 45.80 -11.44 20.87
N TYR A 32 44.87 -12.41 20.79
CA TYR A 32 43.45 -12.18 20.98
C TYR A 32 42.91 -12.94 22.21
N ALA A 33 41.92 -12.33 22.86
CA ALA A 33 41.15 -12.97 23.92
C ALA A 33 40.08 -13.89 23.30
N VAL A 34 40.15 -15.18 23.61
CA VAL A 34 39.04 -16.13 23.43
C VAL A 34 38.28 -16.22 24.74
N THR A 35 36.97 -15.95 24.70
CA THR A 35 36.07 -16.05 25.86
C THR A 35 34.98 -17.07 25.56
N VAL A 36 34.76 -18.00 26.50
CA VAL A 36 33.72 -19.01 26.40
C VAL A 36 32.77 -18.89 27.60
N ARG A 37 31.46 -19.04 27.39
CA ARG A 37 30.43 -18.95 28.44
C ARG A 37 29.44 -20.12 28.39
N ALA A 38 28.82 -20.42 29.52
CA ALA A 38 27.60 -21.23 29.60
C ALA A 38 26.37 -20.31 29.61
N GLY A 39 25.29 -20.74 28.95
CA GLY A 39 23.98 -20.09 28.95
C GLY A 39 22.88 -21.01 29.48
N GLY A 40 21.65 -20.51 29.54
CA GLY A 40 20.49 -21.27 30.00
C GLY A 40 19.83 -22.13 28.93
N GLU A 41 18.50 -22.31 29.00
CA GLU A 41 17.73 -23.00 27.95
C GLU A 41 17.55 -22.15 26.67
N SER A 42 17.83 -20.85 26.71
CA SER A 42 17.75 -19.96 25.55
C SER A 42 18.63 -18.72 25.70
N ILE A 43 18.81 -17.95 24.62
CA ILE A 43 19.54 -16.66 24.64
C ILE A 43 18.93 -15.59 25.56
N TYR A 44 17.73 -15.80 26.10
CA TYR A 44 17.06 -14.94 27.07
C TYR A 44 17.08 -15.49 28.51
N ASP A 45 17.56 -16.73 28.69
CA ASP A 45 17.76 -17.33 30.01
C ASP A 45 19.18 -17.03 30.50
N SER A 46 19.27 -16.16 31.50
CA SER A 46 20.53 -15.68 32.07
C SER A 46 21.14 -16.61 33.13
N VAL A 47 20.47 -17.70 33.48
CA VAL A 47 20.99 -18.70 34.43
C VAL A 47 21.72 -19.79 33.64
N ALA A 48 23.01 -19.99 33.91
CA ALA A 48 23.79 -21.01 33.20
C ALA A 48 23.53 -22.42 33.75
N HIS A 49 23.10 -23.35 32.89
CA HIS A 49 22.82 -24.75 33.29
C HIS A 49 24.00 -25.71 33.05
N GLY A 50 25.22 -25.18 33.14
CA GLY A 50 26.46 -25.92 32.97
C GLY A 50 27.71 -25.05 33.17
N LYS A 51 28.88 -25.65 32.93
CA LYS A 51 30.20 -25.01 32.93
C LYS A 51 30.85 -25.12 31.57
N VAL A 52 31.88 -24.30 31.36
CA VAL A 52 32.73 -24.31 30.17
C VAL A 52 34.21 -24.24 30.54
N GLN A 53 35.06 -24.68 29.62
CA GLN A 53 36.50 -24.86 29.83
C GLN A 53 37.26 -24.67 28.51
N ILE A 54 38.42 -24.01 28.55
CA ILE A 54 39.33 -23.84 27.40
C ILE A 54 40.63 -24.64 27.64
N ASN A 55 40.94 -25.56 26.72
CA ASN A 55 42.02 -26.56 26.82
C ASN A 55 41.90 -27.40 28.12
N ASP A 56 42.97 -28.07 28.55
CA ASP A 56 42.98 -28.90 29.77
C ASP A 56 43.05 -28.08 31.09
N ARG A 57 42.47 -26.87 31.10
CA ARG A 57 42.41 -26.00 32.28
C ARG A 57 41.35 -26.49 33.27
N THR A 58 41.52 -26.21 34.55
CA THR A 58 40.52 -26.55 35.57
C THR A 58 39.21 -25.78 35.30
N PRO A 59 38.03 -26.43 35.21
CA PRO A 59 36.76 -25.76 34.90
C PRO A 59 36.28 -24.89 36.08
N THR A 60 36.67 -23.62 36.07
CA THR A 60 36.54 -22.70 37.21
C THR A 60 35.16 -22.06 37.40
N ALA A 61 34.41 -21.79 36.32
CA ALA A 61 33.15 -21.06 36.41
C ALA A 61 32.21 -21.31 35.20
N GLU A 62 31.11 -20.56 35.16
CA GLU A 62 30.18 -20.44 34.02
C GLU A 62 30.79 -19.66 32.84
N SER A 63 32.04 -19.19 32.97
CA SER A 63 32.84 -18.64 31.87
C SER A 63 34.34 -18.90 32.09
N ASP A 64 35.07 -19.05 30.99
CA ASP A 64 36.53 -19.19 30.96
C ASP A 64 37.10 -18.27 29.85
N SER A 65 38.37 -17.88 29.96
CA SER A 65 39.02 -16.97 29.01
C SER A 65 40.53 -17.21 28.91
N ILE A 66 41.06 -17.10 27.69
CA ILE A 66 42.49 -17.21 27.41
C ILE A 66 42.91 -16.15 26.39
N TYR A 67 44.13 -15.63 26.52
CA TYR A 67 44.80 -14.84 25.51
C TYR A 67 45.76 -15.75 24.74
N VAL A 68 45.63 -15.81 23.41
CA VAL A 68 46.48 -16.62 22.51
C VAL A 68 46.79 -15.88 21.22
N GLU A 69 47.91 -16.20 20.58
CA GLU A 69 48.27 -15.66 19.28
C GLU A 69 47.29 -16.13 18.18
N LYS A 70 47.00 -15.23 17.25
CA LYS A 70 46.29 -15.48 15.99
C LYS A 70 46.81 -16.72 15.25
N GLY A 71 45.90 -17.58 14.82
CA GLY A 71 46.23 -18.88 14.21
C GLY A 71 46.47 -20.01 15.22
N THR A 72 46.57 -19.72 16.52
CA THR A 72 46.59 -20.76 17.56
C THR A 72 45.29 -21.55 17.53
N GLN A 73 45.39 -22.86 17.74
CA GLN A 73 44.22 -23.71 17.97
C GLN A 73 43.97 -23.86 19.46
N VAL A 74 42.72 -23.69 19.89
CA VAL A 74 42.26 -23.90 21.26
C VAL A 74 41.04 -24.81 21.25
N THR A 75 40.94 -25.70 22.23
CA THR A 75 39.81 -26.60 22.41
C THR A 75 38.86 -26.02 23.44
N ILE A 76 37.56 -26.02 23.15
CA ILE A 76 36.51 -25.53 24.03
C ILE A 76 35.59 -26.70 24.41
N THR A 77 35.25 -26.81 25.68
CA THR A 77 34.48 -27.93 26.25
C THR A 77 33.29 -27.40 27.05
N ALA A 78 32.12 -28.03 26.88
CA ALA A 78 30.89 -27.76 27.61
C ALA A 78 30.54 -28.94 28.53
N ILE A 79 30.25 -28.65 29.81
CA ILE A 79 29.98 -29.64 30.86
C ILE A 79 28.62 -29.30 31.49
N PRO A 80 27.53 -30.04 31.19
CA PRO A 80 26.21 -29.75 31.76
C PRO A 80 26.17 -29.97 33.28
N TYR A 81 25.21 -29.31 33.95
CA TYR A 81 24.81 -29.69 35.31
C TYR A 81 23.80 -30.85 35.30
N ASP A 82 23.66 -31.56 36.42
CA ASP A 82 22.71 -32.68 36.57
C ASP A 82 21.27 -32.24 36.24
N GLY A 83 20.57 -33.07 35.45
CA GLY A 83 19.23 -32.77 34.92
C GLY A 83 19.23 -31.99 33.60
N TYR A 84 20.38 -31.59 33.08
CA TYR A 84 20.52 -30.91 31.79
C TYR A 84 21.46 -31.67 30.84
N ARG A 85 21.35 -31.40 29.54
CA ARG A 85 22.29 -31.86 28.51
C ARG A 85 22.71 -30.70 27.61
N PHE A 86 23.93 -30.78 27.08
CA PHE A 86 24.40 -29.85 26.06
C PHE A 86 23.53 -29.92 24.79
N ALA A 87 23.30 -28.77 24.15
CA ALA A 87 22.53 -28.67 22.91
C ALA A 87 23.41 -28.24 21.72
N TYR A 88 24.03 -27.07 21.77
CA TYR A 88 24.84 -26.49 20.68
C TYR A 88 25.75 -25.35 21.17
N TRP A 89 26.75 -25.00 20.35
CA TRP A 89 27.54 -23.77 20.51
C TRP A 89 26.97 -22.65 19.62
N LEU A 90 26.89 -21.44 20.19
CA LEU A 90 26.78 -20.19 19.44
C LEU A 90 28.15 -19.51 19.43
N GLY A 91 28.57 -19.04 18.26
CA GLY A 91 29.81 -18.30 18.07
C GLY A 91 29.61 -16.79 17.93
N PRO A 92 30.71 -16.06 17.67
CA PRO A 92 30.68 -14.62 17.46
C PRO A 92 29.72 -14.24 16.33
N GLY A 93 28.90 -13.19 16.54
CA GLY A 93 27.84 -12.81 15.61
C GLY A 93 26.56 -13.67 15.65
N GLY A 94 26.46 -14.68 16.52
CA GLY A 94 25.23 -15.46 16.72
C GLY A 94 25.03 -16.62 15.73
N TRP A 95 26.10 -17.06 15.06
CA TRP A 95 26.07 -18.23 14.18
C TRP A 95 26.19 -19.54 14.97
N TYR A 96 25.50 -20.59 14.53
CA TYR A 96 25.63 -21.93 15.10
C TYR A 96 26.97 -22.57 14.71
N TYR A 97 27.63 -23.25 15.65
CA TYR A 97 28.83 -24.04 15.42
C TYR A 97 28.69 -25.43 16.06
N GLY A 98 29.16 -26.46 15.33
CA GLY A 98 29.17 -27.85 15.79
C GLY A 98 27.97 -28.68 15.34
N GLU A 99 28.11 -30.01 15.41
CA GLU A 99 26.98 -30.93 15.27
C GLU A 99 26.25 -31.11 16.61
N PRO A 100 24.94 -31.40 16.62
CA PRO A 100 24.18 -31.57 17.87
C PRO A 100 24.78 -32.67 18.75
N GLY A 101 25.23 -32.29 19.96
CA GLY A 101 25.88 -33.20 20.92
C GLY A 101 27.41 -33.14 20.96
N GLU A 102 28.06 -32.34 20.09
CA GLU A 102 29.53 -32.12 20.12
C GLU A 102 29.95 -31.23 21.32
N THR A 103 30.06 -31.84 22.51
CA THR A 103 30.40 -31.13 23.76
C THR A 103 31.81 -30.55 23.78
N THR A 104 32.72 -31.02 22.92
CA THR A 104 34.13 -30.62 22.87
C THR A 104 34.54 -30.35 21.43
N ARG A 105 35.06 -29.15 21.14
CA ARG A 105 35.42 -28.71 19.78
C ARG A 105 36.72 -27.91 19.78
N THR A 106 37.57 -28.11 18.77
CA THR A 106 38.76 -27.28 18.55
C THR A 106 38.47 -26.17 17.53
N ILE A 107 38.81 -24.94 17.89
CA ILE A 107 38.68 -23.73 17.06
C ILE A 107 40.06 -23.15 16.74
N THR A 108 40.20 -22.49 15.59
CA THR A 108 41.43 -21.75 15.21
C THR A 108 41.15 -20.26 15.35
N VAL A 109 41.98 -19.53 16.09
CA VAL A 109 41.68 -18.14 16.45
C VAL A 109 41.99 -17.18 15.30
N SER A 110 40.96 -16.48 14.80
CA SER A 110 41.06 -15.46 13.74
C SER A 110 40.64 -14.07 14.24
N TYR A 111 40.77 -13.06 13.37
CA TYR A 111 40.56 -11.64 13.68
C TYR A 111 39.24 -11.32 14.40
N ALA A 112 39.36 -10.53 15.47
CA ALA A 112 38.43 -9.47 15.87
C ALA A 112 36.92 -9.81 16.02
N ASP A 113 36.59 -10.99 16.56
CA ASP A 113 35.53 -11.16 17.58
C ASP A 113 35.54 -12.64 18.03
N ASN A 114 35.69 -12.92 19.33
CA ASN A 114 35.98 -14.28 19.83
C ASN A 114 35.24 -14.63 21.15
N GLY A 115 33.93 -14.36 21.19
CA GLY A 115 33.01 -14.83 22.23
C GLY A 115 32.18 -16.04 21.78
N TYR A 116 32.22 -17.14 22.53
CA TYR A 116 31.43 -18.36 22.30
C TYR A 116 30.54 -18.69 23.50
N THR A 117 29.35 -19.26 23.27
CA THR A 117 28.43 -19.69 24.34
C THR A 117 27.87 -21.08 24.10
N ALA A 118 27.96 -21.97 25.11
CA ALA A 118 27.28 -23.25 25.14
C ALA A 118 25.88 -23.11 25.73
N TYR A 119 24.87 -23.67 25.05
CA TYR A 119 23.49 -23.73 25.56
C TYR A 119 23.10 -25.17 25.94
N PHE A 120 22.26 -25.28 26.97
CA PHE A 120 21.91 -26.54 27.63
C PHE A 120 20.39 -26.66 27.81
N VAL A 121 19.83 -27.87 27.71
CA VAL A 121 18.38 -28.11 27.82
C VAL A 121 18.06 -29.21 28.83
N SER A 122 16.95 -29.07 29.56
CA SER A 122 16.49 -30.05 30.54
C SER A 122 16.27 -31.43 29.92
N THR A 123 16.70 -32.48 30.61
CA THR A 123 16.53 -33.87 30.17
C THR A 123 15.10 -34.40 30.34
N SER A 124 14.18 -33.65 30.95
CA SER A 124 12.80 -34.09 31.21
C SER A 124 11.82 -33.91 30.04
N LYS A 125 12.25 -33.31 28.92
CA LYS A 125 11.41 -33.09 27.72
C LYS A 125 11.55 -34.25 26.74
N THR A 126 10.69 -35.26 26.86
CA THR A 126 10.52 -36.35 25.88
C THR A 126 9.52 -35.96 24.77
N ALA A 127 9.71 -36.48 23.55
CA ALA A 127 8.98 -36.05 22.35
C ALA A 127 7.86 -37.01 21.93
N SER A 128 6.76 -36.45 21.41
CA SER A 128 5.77 -37.14 20.58
C SER A 128 4.84 -36.14 19.86
N ALA A 129 4.90 -36.10 18.54
CA ALA A 129 3.86 -35.60 17.64
C ALA A 129 4.19 -36.11 16.21
N GLU A 130 3.17 -36.36 15.39
CA GLU A 130 3.33 -36.65 13.95
C GLU A 130 2.99 -35.40 13.14
N MET A 131 3.70 -35.16 12.03
CA MET A 131 3.49 -33.99 11.17
C MET A 131 2.24 -34.13 10.29
N ALA A 132 1.49 -33.04 10.11
CA ALA A 132 0.30 -32.95 9.25
C ALA A 132 0.42 -31.83 8.19
N ASP A 133 -0.46 -31.87 7.18
CA ASP A 133 -0.30 -31.19 5.88
C ASP A 133 -0.19 -29.65 5.90
N ILE A 134 0.76 -29.10 5.14
CA ILE A 134 0.86 -27.65 4.87
C ILE A 134 -0.10 -27.24 3.74
N ASP A 135 -0.85 -26.17 4.00
CA ASP A 135 -1.74 -25.48 3.05
C ASP A 135 -0.97 -24.35 2.32
N LEU A 136 -0.80 -24.47 0.99
CA LEU A 136 0.00 -23.56 0.16
C LEU A 136 -0.87 -22.61 -0.68
N GLY A 137 -1.26 -21.49 -0.07
CA GLY A 137 -1.95 -20.40 -0.76
C GLY A 137 -1.01 -19.56 -1.65
N PHE A 138 -0.93 -19.88 -2.94
CA PHE A 138 -0.18 -19.10 -3.93
C PHE A 138 -0.90 -17.78 -4.28
N ALA A 139 -0.39 -16.67 -3.77
CA ALA A 139 -0.64 -15.35 -4.35
C ALA A 139 0.17 -15.22 -5.65
N ASN A 140 -0.51 -15.04 -6.79
CA ASN A 140 0.14 -14.87 -8.10
C ASN A 140 0.68 -13.45 -8.30
N GLU A 141 1.68 -13.07 -7.51
CA GLU A 141 2.54 -11.92 -7.79
C GLU A 141 3.96 -12.43 -8.08
N GLY A 142 4.48 -12.08 -9.25
CA GLY A 142 5.53 -12.85 -9.92
C GLY A 142 6.92 -12.70 -9.31
N PHE A 143 7.49 -13.79 -8.79
CA PHE A 143 8.92 -13.87 -8.51
C PHE A 143 9.72 -13.61 -9.80
N THR A 144 10.48 -12.52 -9.81
CA THR A 144 11.33 -12.15 -10.94
C THR A 144 12.79 -12.03 -10.49
N ALA A 145 13.68 -12.73 -11.17
CA ALA A 145 15.13 -12.72 -10.91
C ALA A 145 15.89 -12.11 -12.10
N TYR A 146 17.19 -11.83 -11.95
CA TYR A 146 17.92 -10.98 -12.92
C TYR A 146 19.28 -11.52 -13.34
N ARG A 147 19.64 -11.26 -14.60
CA ARG A 147 20.93 -11.61 -15.20
C ARG A 147 21.91 -10.44 -15.11
N ALA A 148 23.12 -10.68 -14.62
CA ALA A 148 24.16 -9.66 -14.56
C ALA A 148 25.11 -9.72 -15.78
N LEU A 149 25.45 -8.55 -16.31
CA LEU A 149 26.74 -8.30 -16.97
C LEU A 149 27.69 -7.63 -15.96
N SER A 150 28.99 -7.79 -16.17
CA SER A 150 30.01 -7.63 -15.11
C SER A 150 30.30 -6.18 -14.68
N TYR A 151 30.59 -6.02 -13.38
CA TYR A 151 31.10 -4.82 -12.67
C TYR A 151 30.11 -3.67 -12.44
N GLY A 152 29.74 -3.45 -11.17
CA GLY A 152 29.23 -2.14 -10.71
C GLY A 152 28.41 -2.18 -9.42
N THR A 153 27.28 -2.88 -9.45
CA THR A 153 26.19 -2.72 -8.48
C THR A 153 25.60 -4.05 -8.03
N GLN A 154 25.28 -4.16 -6.74
CA GLN A 154 24.50 -5.27 -6.19
C GLN A 154 23.01 -5.05 -6.51
N TYR A 155 22.32 -6.11 -6.91
CA TYR A 155 20.86 -6.16 -6.98
C TYR A 155 20.34 -7.54 -6.57
N ASP A 156 19.18 -7.55 -5.94
CA ASP A 156 18.65 -8.69 -5.19
C ASP A 156 17.64 -9.49 -6.02
N ILE A 157 17.60 -10.81 -5.81
CA ILE A 157 16.43 -11.63 -6.15
C ILE A 157 15.48 -11.55 -4.95
N SER A 158 14.38 -10.81 -5.09
CA SER A 158 13.38 -10.63 -4.03
C SER A 158 12.03 -11.23 -4.39
N GLY A 159 11.38 -11.83 -3.40
CA GLY A 159 10.01 -12.33 -3.48
C GLY A 159 9.49 -12.75 -2.12
N SER A 160 8.17 -12.75 -1.96
CA SER A 160 7.47 -13.12 -0.73
C SER A 160 6.87 -14.51 -0.83
N LEU A 161 7.16 -15.37 0.15
CA LEU A 161 6.46 -16.65 0.31
C LEU A 161 5.62 -16.62 1.58
N THR A 162 4.30 -16.74 1.43
CA THR A 162 3.37 -16.89 2.57
C THR A 162 3.23 -18.36 2.91
N VAL A 163 3.57 -18.73 4.15
CA VAL A 163 3.44 -20.08 4.68
C VAL A 163 2.50 -20.06 5.88
N LYS A 164 1.60 -21.03 5.97
CA LYS A 164 0.67 -21.24 7.08
C LYS A 164 1.05 -22.54 7.80
N ASN A 165 1.32 -22.46 9.10
CA ASN A 165 1.60 -23.67 9.88
C ASN A 165 0.30 -24.26 10.45
N THR A 166 0.04 -25.51 10.11
CA THR A 166 -1.12 -26.31 10.50
C THR A 166 -0.81 -27.33 11.60
N GLY A 167 0.46 -27.69 11.79
CA GLY A 167 0.91 -28.68 12.77
C GLY A 167 1.19 -28.09 14.15
N GLU A 168 1.28 -28.97 15.16
CA GLU A 168 1.48 -28.60 16.57
C GLU A 168 2.90 -28.08 16.88
N ALA A 169 3.88 -28.34 16.01
CA ALA A 169 5.27 -27.97 16.19
C ALA A 169 5.63 -26.62 15.51
N PRO A 170 6.38 -25.71 16.17
CA PRO A 170 6.81 -24.46 15.52
C PRO A 170 7.88 -24.68 14.44
N LEU A 171 7.54 -24.32 13.20
CA LEU A 171 8.42 -24.46 12.03
C LEU A 171 9.38 -23.27 11.86
N VAL A 172 10.57 -23.55 11.33
CA VAL A 172 11.56 -22.56 10.89
C VAL A 172 12.14 -22.91 9.51
N PRO A 173 12.45 -21.91 8.66
CA PRO A 173 13.11 -22.14 7.38
C PRO A 173 14.57 -22.55 7.56
N TYR A 174 15.00 -23.54 6.78
CA TYR A 174 16.27 -24.25 6.91
C TYR A 174 17.18 -24.11 5.68
N GLY A 175 16.61 -24.08 4.47
CA GLY A 175 17.40 -24.02 3.23
C GLY A 175 16.62 -23.59 2.00
N PHE A 176 17.35 -23.22 0.96
CA PHE A 176 16.86 -22.85 -0.37
C PHE A 176 17.79 -23.46 -1.41
N THR A 177 17.23 -24.18 -2.38
CA THR A 177 17.99 -24.99 -3.34
C THR A 177 17.39 -24.83 -4.73
N LEU A 178 18.21 -24.67 -5.77
CA LEU A 178 17.72 -24.73 -7.15
C LEU A 178 17.51 -26.21 -7.54
N ASP A 179 16.48 -26.50 -8.33
CA ASP A 179 16.14 -27.87 -8.72
C ASP A 179 16.98 -28.43 -9.88
N GLU A 180 17.73 -27.57 -10.59
CA GLU A 180 18.68 -27.96 -11.64
C GLU A 180 20.14 -28.02 -11.10
N GLU A 181 20.97 -28.84 -11.75
CA GLU A 181 22.19 -29.44 -11.20
C GLU A 181 23.20 -28.51 -10.49
N GLY A 182 23.74 -28.98 -9.36
CA GLY A 182 25.12 -28.68 -8.98
C GLY A 182 25.36 -27.54 -7.98
N SER A 183 25.13 -27.83 -6.69
CA SER A 183 25.93 -27.35 -5.55
C SER A 183 26.47 -25.91 -5.60
N ASN A 184 25.59 -24.91 -5.48
CA ASN A 184 26.01 -23.54 -5.14
C ASN A 184 25.31 -23.05 -3.86
N TYR A 185 26.10 -22.62 -2.87
CA TYR A 185 25.60 -22.06 -1.62
C TYR A 185 24.95 -20.69 -1.87
N PHE A 186 23.64 -20.61 -1.69
CA PHE A 186 22.92 -19.34 -1.56
C PHE A 186 22.99 -18.84 -0.12
N GLY A 187 23.60 -17.69 0.10
CA GLY A 187 23.61 -17.03 1.42
C GLY A 187 22.27 -16.34 1.68
N LEU A 188 21.62 -16.67 2.80
CA LEU A 188 20.35 -16.04 3.20
C LEU A 188 20.58 -14.61 3.73
N GLY A 189 20.38 -13.60 2.89
CA GLY A 189 20.30 -12.21 3.32
C GLY A 189 18.98 -11.94 4.06
N ARG A 190 19.05 -11.57 5.34
CA ARG A 190 17.88 -11.10 6.11
C ARG A 190 17.72 -9.58 5.96
N THR A 191 16.77 -9.14 5.14
CA THR A 191 16.35 -7.74 5.11
C THR A 191 15.17 -7.55 6.06
N TYR A 192 15.31 -6.68 7.07
CA TYR A 192 14.30 -6.51 8.12
C TYR A 192 13.26 -5.43 7.77
N SER A 193 11.99 -5.81 7.66
CA SER A 193 10.85 -4.91 7.75
C SER A 193 9.60 -5.66 8.26
N GLY A 194 8.98 -5.16 9.33
CA GLY A 194 7.75 -5.74 9.90
C GLY A 194 7.98 -6.65 11.11
N THR A 195 7.13 -6.49 12.12
CA THR A 195 7.21 -7.15 13.43
C THR A 195 6.77 -8.62 13.41
N THR A 196 7.73 -9.57 13.48
CA THR A 196 7.73 -10.71 14.41
C THR A 196 8.97 -11.61 14.20
N SER A 197 9.80 -11.79 15.22
CA SER A 197 11.03 -12.61 15.18
C SER A 197 10.85 -14.04 15.74
N GLY A 198 9.62 -14.56 15.73
CA GLY A 198 9.28 -15.88 16.26
C GLY A 198 9.30 -17.01 15.21
N PRO A 199 9.42 -18.28 15.62
CA PRO A 199 9.10 -19.42 14.75
C PRO A 199 7.58 -19.46 14.50
N LEU A 200 7.17 -20.02 13.36
CA LEU A 200 5.79 -19.98 12.90
C LEU A 200 4.90 -20.89 13.78
N GLN A 201 4.05 -20.29 14.61
CA GLN A 201 3.18 -21.02 15.53
C GLN A 201 2.00 -21.69 14.80
N THR A 202 1.44 -22.74 15.39
CA THR A 202 0.24 -23.41 14.91
C THR A 202 -0.90 -22.41 14.66
N GLY A 203 -1.53 -22.51 13.49
CA GLY A 203 -2.62 -21.63 13.04
C GLY A 203 -2.18 -20.28 12.48
N GLN A 204 -0.89 -19.91 12.54
CA GLN A 204 -0.41 -18.63 12.00
C GLN A 204 0.05 -18.74 10.53
N SER A 205 -0.20 -17.68 9.78
CA SER A 205 0.42 -17.40 8.49
C SER A 205 1.47 -16.30 8.63
N ASN A 206 2.60 -16.43 7.94
CA ASN A 206 3.62 -15.37 7.85
C ASN A 206 4.19 -15.30 6.44
N SER A 207 4.53 -14.09 5.99
CA SER A 207 5.07 -13.81 4.67
C SER A 207 6.55 -13.46 4.77
N TRP A 208 7.40 -14.37 4.32
CA TRP A 208 8.85 -14.20 4.39
C TRP A 208 9.40 -13.66 3.08
N TYR A 209 10.08 -12.51 3.18
CA TYR A 209 10.87 -11.92 2.11
C TYR A 209 12.25 -12.55 2.09
N TRP A 210 12.68 -12.99 0.92
CA TRP A 210 13.98 -13.61 0.72
C TRP A 210 14.85 -12.75 -0.18
N VAL A 211 16.15 -12.69 0.11
CA VAL A 211 17.18 -12.20 -0.82
C VAL A 211 18.11 -13.34 -1.15
N VAL A 212 18.15 -13.71 -2.44
CA VAL A 212 18.99 -14.81 -2.95
C VAL A 212 20.13 -14.24 -3.80
N TYR A 213 21.37 -14.54 -3.43
CA TYR A 213 22.58 -14.11 -4.15
C TYR A 213 23.12 -15.25 -5.04
N PRO A 214 22.88 -15.24 -6.37
CA PRO A 214 23.44 -16.24 -7.26
C PRO A 214 24.93 -15.97 -7.49
N LYS A 215 25.79 -16.89 -7.02
CA LYS A 215 27.26 -16.82 -7.15
C LYS A 215 27.74 -16.80 -8.61
N HIS A 216 26.92 -17.32 -9.52
CA HIS A 216 27.09 -17.26 -10.97
C HIS A 216 25.76 -16.78 -11.58
N GLY A 217 25.79 -15.80 -12.48
CA GLY A 217 24.59 -15.13 -12.99
C GLY A 217 23.67 -16.05 -13.80
N LEU A 218 22.38 -16.07 -13.45
CA LEU A 218 21.35 -16.84 -14.12
C LEU A 218 21.10 -16.33 -15.56
N GLY A 219 20.66 -17.22 -16.45
CA GLY A 219 20.18 -16.85 -17.79
C GLY A 219 18.73 -16.35 -17.78
N VAL A 220 18.27 -15.72 -18.86
CA VAL A 220 16.84 -15.43 -19.09
C VAL A 220 16.09 -16.75 -19.26
N GLY A 221 14.99 -16.95 -18.52
CA GLY A 221 14.25 -18.21 -18.48
C GLY A 221 13.52 -18.46 -17.15
N LYS A 222 12.80 -19.58 -17.05
CA LYS A 222 12.10 -20.01 -15.83
C LYS A 222 12.93 -21.00 -15.03
N TYR A 223 12.91 -20.84 -13.71
CA TYR A 223 13.63 -21.68 -12.76
C TYR A 223 12.69 -22.13 -11.64
N THR A 224 12.92 -23.34 -11.12
CA THR A 224 12.24 -23.85 -9.93
C THR A 224 13.27 -24.01 -8.80
N ALA A 225 12.87 -23.62 -7.59
CA ALA A 225 13.66 -23.77 -6.39
C ALA A 225 12.84 -24.41 -5.26
N THR A 226 13.47 -25.34 -4.55
CA THR A 226 12.92 -26.00 -3.37
C THR A 226 13.35 -25.27 -2.09
N VAL A 227 12.38 -24.67 -1.40
CA VAL A 227 12.50 -24.11 -0.05
C VAL A 227 12.27 -25.22 0.97
N THR A 228 13.09 -25.28 2.02
CA THR A 228 13.08 -26.36 3.02
C THR A 228 12.83 -25.80 4.42
N PHE A 229 11.92 -26.44 5.18
CA PHE A 229 11.56 -26.09 6.56
C PHE A 229 11.83 -27.28 7.50
N VAL A 230 12.16 -26.97 8.76
CA VAL A 230 12.39 -27.96 9.83
C VAL A 230 11.70 -27.53 11.12
N GLU A 231 11.41 -28.50 11.98
CA GLU A 231 10.97 -28.22 13.35
C GLU A 231 12.11 -27.70 14.22
N ARG A 232 11.81 -26.76 15.11
CA ARG A 232 12.81 -26.14 15.98
C ARG A 232 13.38 -27.06 17.08
N CYS A 233 12.81 -28.26 17.28
CA CYS A 233 13.10 -29.12 18.42
C CYS A 233 14.01 -30.33 18.11
N GLN A 234 14.13 -30.78 16.85
CA GLN A 234 15.02 -31.88 16.47
C GLN A 234 15.64 -31.71 15.06
N PRO A 235 16.86 -31.14 14.95
CA PRO A 235 17.64 -31.24 13.73
C PRO A 235 18.08 -32.70 13.50
N GLY A 236 17.46 -33.39 12.53
CA GLY A 236 17.95 -34.67 11.99
C GLY A 236 17.14 -35.94 12.27
N LEU A 237 15.92 -35.87 12.82
CA LEU A 237 15.09 -37.06 13.11
C LEU A 237 13.66 -37.05 12.52
N ALA A 238 13.15 -35.89 12.10
CA ALA A 238 11.94 -35.78 11.29
C ALA A 238 12.31 -35.42 9.83
N ALA A 239 11.48 -35.85 8.87
CA ALA A 239 11.69 -35.52 7.46
C ALA A 239 11.42 -34.01 7.22
N PRO A 240 12.32 -33.27 6.55
CA PRO A 240 12.14 -31.83 6.33
C PRO A 240 11.02 -31.57 5.32
N VAL A 241 10.19 -30.54 5.56
CA VAL A 241 9.10 -30.19 4.64
C VAL A 241 9.62 -29.28 3.54
N THR A 242 9.28 -29.59 2.29
CA THR A 242 9.77 -28.88 1.10
C THR A 242 8.64 -28.25 0.30
N ALA A 243 8.75 -26.95 -0.01
CA ALA A 243 7.83 -26.23 -0.91
C ALA A 243 8.59 -25.78 -2.15
N LYS A 244 7.98 -25.91 -3.34
CA LYS A 244 8.58 -25.47 -4.62
C LYS A 244 8.06 -24.11 -5.05
N VAL A 245 8.97 -23.21 -5.38
CA VAL A 245 8.72 -21.87 -5.91
C VAL A 245 9.25 -21.82 -7.34
N THR A 246 8.48 -21.27 -8.28
CA THR A 246 8.91 -21.06 -9.67
C THR A 246 9.02 -19.57 -9.94
N PHE A 247 10.11 -19.14 -10.58
CA PHE A 247 10.41 -17.74 -10.87
C PHE A 247 10.94 -17.57 -12.30
N GLU A 248 10.81 -16.37 -12.86
CA GLU A 248 11.24 -16.05 -14.23
C GLU A 248 12.33 -14.98 -14.22
N VAL A 249 13.33 -15.11 -15.10
CA VAL A 249 14.39 -14.10 -15.29
C VAL A 249 14.09 -13.31 -16.55
N THR A 250 13.85 -12.01 -16.41
CA THR A 250 13.55 -11.09 -17.51
C THR A 250 14.68 -10.08 -17.77
N ASP A 251 14.72 -9.55 -19.00
CA ASP A 251 15.68 -8.53 -19.46
C ASP A 251 15.01 -7.14 -19.52
N ASP A 252 14.14 -6.83 -18.55
CA ASP A 252 13.30 -5.63 -18.56
C ASP A 252 14.12 -4.35 -18.36
N PRO A 253 14.04 -3.36 -19.27
CA PRO A 253 14.84 -2.14 -19.25
C PRO A 253 14.59 -1.21 -18.05
N ILE A 254 15.68 -0.64 -17.53
CA ILE A 254 15.69 0.30 -16.40
C ILE A 254 15.96 1.71 -16.94
N ILE A 255 15.06 2.64 -16.64
CA ILE A 255 15.21 4.07 -16.94
C ILE A 255 15.60 4.80 -15.67
N THR A 256 16.81 5.37 -15.66
CA THR A 256 17.31 6.23 -14.59
C THR A 256 17.19 7.70 -15.01
N SER A 257 16.74 8.58 -14.12
CA SER A 257 16.75 10.03 -14.36
C SER A 257 17.21 10.80 -13.13
N ASN A 258 17.91 11.92 -13.38
CA ASN A 258 18.41 12.81 -12.34
C ASN A 258 18.21 14.26 -12.80
N ALA A 259 18.13 15.20 -11.84
CA ALA A 259 18.24 16.62 -12.12
C ALA A 259 19.70 17.03 -12.35
N SER A 260 19.94 17.90 -13.33
CA SER A 260 21.26 18.43 -13.70
C SER A 260 21.20 19.95 -13.90
N PRO A 261 21.67 20.78 -12.94
CA PRO A 261 22.27 20.39 -11.66
C PRO A 261 21.25 19.78 -10.69
N THR A 262 21.72 19.06 -9.67
CA THR A 262 20.87 18.33 -8.70
C THR A 262 19.99 19.22 -7.82
N ASN A 263 20.25 20.54 -7.78
CA ASN A 263 19.42 21.54 -7.11
C ASN A 263 18.51 22.34 -8.06
N GLY A 264 18.48 22.00 -9.36
CA GLY A 264 17.71 22.75 -10.36
C GLY A 264 16.25 22.33 -10.51
N GLY A 265 15.85 21.22 -9.89
CA GLY A 265 14.50 20.67 -9.97
C GLY A 265 14.42 19.21 -9.51
N THR A 266 13.24 18.62 -9.67
CA THR A 266 12.99 17.18 -9.49
C THR A 266 12.62 16.53 -10.81
N VAL A 267 12.72 15.20 -10.86
CA VAL A 267 12.33 14.39 -12.02
C VAL A 267 11.53 13.19 -11.57
N THR A 268 10.40 12.91 -12.24
CA THR A 268 9.55 11.75 -12.01
C THR A 268 9.40 10.92 -13.29
N GLY A 269 8.97 9.66 -13.15
CA GLY A 269 8.83 8.71 -14.26
C GLY A 269 10.06 7.84 -14.55
N ALA A 270 11.16 7.99 -13.80
CA ALA A 270 12.20 6.96 -13.78
C ALA A 270 11.69 5.71 -13.05
N GLY A 271 12.16 4.54 -13.49
CA GLY A 271 11.66 3.25 -13.02
C GLY A 271 12.08 2.12 -13.93
N ARG A 272 11.48 0.94 -13.73
CA ARG A 272 11.67 -0.22 -14.59
C ARG A 272 10.41 -0.45 -15.43
N TYR A 273 10.62 -0.73 -16.70
CA TYR A 273 9.59 -0.85 -17.72
C TYR A 273 9.78 -2.17 -18.47
N LYS A 274 8.71 -2.77 -18.98
CA LYS A 274 8.84 -3.92 -19.89
C LYS A 274 9.35 -3.45 -21.23
N LYS A 275 10.03 -4.34 -21.96
CA LYS A 275 10.52 -4.01 -23.31
C LYS A 275 9.34 -3.73 -24.24
N GLY A 276 9.24 -2.49 -24.72
CA GLY A 276 8.12 -1.99 -25.53
C GLY A 276 7.11 -1.10 -24.80
N ASP A 277 7.20 -0.96 -23.46
CA ASP A 277 6.34 -0.03 -22.71
C ASP A 277 6.63 1.44 -23.06
N THR A 278 5.63 2.31 -22.92
CA THR A 278 5.81 3.76 -23.02
C THR A 278 6.22 4.35 -21.68
N VAL A 279 7.37 5.02 -21.67
CA VAL A 279 7.91 5.79 -20.55
C VAL A 279 7.44 7.24 -20.67
N THR A 280 7.13 7.87 -19.55
CA THR A 280 6.82 9.31 -19.47
C THR A 280 7.69 9.93 -18.38
N LEU A 281 8.70 10.73 -18.77
CA LEU A 281 9.52 11.49 -17.84
C LEU A 281 8.99 12.92 -17.70
N THR A 282 8.86 13.40 -16.47
CA THR A 282 8.42 14.77 -16.16
C THR A 282 9.47 15.48 -15.32
N ALA A 283 9.86 16.69 -15.73
CA ALA A 283 10.80 17.54 -15.03
C ALA A 283 10.08 18.73 -14.38
N ALA A 284 10.22 18.91 -13.07
CA ALA A 284 9.66 20.04 -12.33
C ALA A 284 10.81 20.93 -11.83
N PRO A 285 11.01 22.15 -12.38
CA PRO A 285 12.06 23.05 -11.93
C PRO A 285 11.88 23.50 -10.48
N SER A 286 12.99 23.79 -9.79
CA SER A 286 12.99 24.54 -8.53
C SER A 286 12.92 26.05 -8.79
N GLU A 287 12.62 26.84 -7.75
CA GLU A 287 12.60 28.31 -7.85
C GLU A 287 13.90 28.87 -8.46
N HIS A 288 13.78 29.90 -9.30
CA HIS A 288 14.87 30.52 -10.07
C HIS A 288 15.53 29.63 -11.14
N PHE A 289 15.07 28.39 -11.33
CA PHE A 289 15.47 27.50 -12.43
C PHE A 289 14.34 27.28 -13.43
N LYS A 290 14.71 27.05 -14.69
CA LYS A 290 13.81 26.59 -15.76
C LYS A 290 14.34 25.29 -16.35
N PHE A 291 13.44 24.41 -16.76
CA PHE A 291 13.80 23.25 -17.59
C PHE A 291 14.24 23.73 -18.98
N VAL A 292 15.27 23.10 -19.54
CA VAL A 292 15.81 23.43 -20.88
C VAL A 292 15.64 22.28 -21.86
N ARG A 293 16.04 21.07 -21.46
CA ARG A 293 15.99 19.84 -22.27
C ARG A 293 16.33 18.62 -21.44
N TRP A 294 16.06 17.44 -21.97
CA TRP A 294 16.63 16.17 -21.51
C TRP A 294 18.06 15.98 -22.04
N SER A 295 18.83 15.12 -21.40
CA SER A 295 20.26 14.95 -21.69
C SER A 295 20.55 14.41 -23.10
N ASP A 296 19.66 13.59 -23.63
CA ASP A 296 19.67 13.04 -24.99
C ASP A 296 19.39 14.10 -26.08
N GLY A 297 18.67 15.17 -25.73
CA GLY A 297 18.40 16.32 -26.59
C GLY A 297 16.93 16.69 -26.72
N ALA A 298 15.98 15.88 -26.20
CA ALA A 298 14.55 16.18 -26.28
C ALA A 298 14.20 17.46 -25.50
N THR A 299 13.35 18.32 -26.06
CA THR A 299 12.93 19.61 -25.44
C THR A 299 11.51 19.59 -24.87
N GLU A 300 10.79 18.50 -25.06
CA GLU A 300 9.41 18.32 -24.59
C GLU A 300 9.39 18.00 -23.09
N ASN A 301 8.35 18.45 -22.37
CA ASN A 301 8.15 18.16 -20.96
C ASN A 301 6.64 18.15 -20.65
N PRO A 302 6.02 17.01 -20.28
CA PRO A 302 6.65 15.69 -20.16
C PRO A 302 7.19 15.17 -21.49
N TYR A 303 8.17 14.26 -21.43
CA TYR A 303 8.80 13.60 -22.57
C TYR A 303 8.48 12.11 -22.57
N THR A 304 8.05 11.58 -23.72
CA THR A 304 7.65 10.18 -23.88
C THR A 304 8.52 9.44 -24.87
N PHE A 305 8.84 8.18 -24.57
CA PHE A 305 9.60 7.29 -25.44
C PHE A 305 9.36 5.81 -25.10
N THR A 306 9.73 4.90 -26.01
CA THR A 306 9.57 3.45 -25.80
C THR A 306 10.78 2.86 -25.06
N ALA A 307 10.53 2.09 -24.01
CA ALA A 307 11.55 1.37 -23.26
C ALA A 307 12.09 0.16 -24.06
N GLU A 308 13.11 0.36 -24.89
CA GLU A 308 13.74 -0.71 -25.66
C GLU A 308 14.99 -1.32 -24.99
N GLU A 309 15.67 -0.55 -24.16
CA GLU A 309 16.94 -0.87 -23.49
C GLU A 309 17.10 0.07 -22.28
N SER A 310 17.93 -0.31 -21.31
CA SER A 310 18.17 0.52 -20.12
C SER A 310 18.91 1.82 -20.47
N LYS A 311 18.44 2.97 -19.95
CA LYS A 311 18.98 4.31 -20.27
C LYS A 311 19.05 5.22 -19.06
N THR A 312 20.00 6.16 -19.08
CA THR A 312 20.04 7.29 -18.15
C THR A 312 19.72 8.58 -18.89
N ILE A 313 18.59 9.21 -18.54
CA ILE A 313 18.07 10.43 -19.18
C ILE A 313 17.86 11.47 -18.08
N ASN A 314 18.74 12.47 -18.03
CA ASN A 314 18.73 13.50 -16.99
C ASN A 314 18.02 14.77 -17.48
N ALA A 315 17.24 15.41 -16.62
CA ALA A 315 16.65 16.72 -16.90
C ALA A 315 17.72 17.81 -16.73
N VAL A 316 17.91 18.65 -17.75
CA VAL A 316 18.86 19.76 -17.74
C VAL A 316 18.11 21.05 -17.42
N PHE A 317 18.49 21.70 -16.33
CA PHE A 317 17.93 22.98 -15.87
C PHE A 317 18.94 24.12 -16.04
N GLU A 318 18.47 25.32 -16.39
CA GLU A 318 19.27 26.56 -16.38
C GLU A 318 18.72 27.49 -15.28
N GLN A 319 19.60 28.05 -14.46
CA GLN A 319 19.25 29.12 -13.53
C GLN A 319 19.03 30.42 -14.32
N TYR A 320 17.84 31.02 -14.22
CA TYR A 320 17.49 32.24 -14.96
C TYR A 320 17.57 33.50 -14.08
N GLU A 321 17.33 33.39 -12.77
CA GLU A 321 17.46 34.49 -11.80
C GLU A 321 18.66 34.34 -10.85
N TYR A 322 19.26 35.47 -10.49
CA TYR A 322 20.49 35.56 -9.70
C TYR A 322 20.36 36.63 -8.61
N GLN A 323 20.97 36.40 -7.45
CA GLN A 323 20.83 37.29 -6.29
C GLN A 323 21.75 38.52 -6.41
N VAL A 324 21.18 39.70 -6.25
CA VAL A 324 21.87 40.97 -6.02
C VAL A 324 21.80 41.30 -4.53
N SER A 325 22.88 41.82 -3.96
CA SER A 325 22.94 42.27 -2.56
C SER A 325 23.74 43.56 -2.41
N ALA A 326 23.31 44.41 -1.47
CA ALA A 326 23.95 45.68 -1.13
C ALA A 326 24.11 45.79 0.40
N SER A 327 25.19 46.44 0.87
CA SER A 327 25.46 46.64 2.29
C SER A 327 26.23 47.94 2.59
N ILE A 328 26.38 48.30 3.87
CA ILE A 328 27.31 49.34 4.31
C ILE A 328 28.67 48.72 4.68
N ASP A 329 29.75 49.31 4.16
CA ASP A 329 31.12 48.93 4.53
C ASP A 329 31.51 49.48 5.91
N ARG A 330 31.44 48.59 6.91
CA ARG A 330 31.78 48.86 8.31
C ARG A 330 33.28 48.75 8.66
N SER A 331 34.18 48.66 7.66
CA SER A 331 35.64 48.52 7.91
C SER A 331 36.26 49.66 8.71
N TYR A 332 35.61 50.82 8.81
CA TYR A 332 35.96 51.93 9.70
C TYR A 332 34.73 52.36 10.51
N VAL A 333 34.61 51.82 11.72
CA VAL A 333 33.42 51.93 12.60
C VAL A 333 33.05 53.37 12.99
N SER A 334 33.93 54.35 12.74
CA SER A 334 33.72 55.76 13.06
C SER A 334 32.92 56.57 12.04
N TYR A 335 32.52 56.00 10.89
CA TYR A 335 31.91 56.73 9.76
C TYR A 335 30.68 56.03 9.14
N THR A 336 29.81 55.46 9.98
CA THR A 336 28.50 54.93 9.56
C THR A 336 27.43 56.01 9.63
N GLY A 337 26.84 56.36 8.49
CA GLY A 337 25.76 57.35 8.36
C GLY A 337 25.13 57.28 6.97
N GLY A 338 24.13 56.42 6.80
CA GLY A 338 23.37 56.23 5.57
C GLY A 338 22.67 54.87 5.47
N LYS A 339 21.94 54.66 4.37
CA LYS A 339 21.21 53.43 4.01
C LYS A 339 21.55 52.97 2.58
N VAL A 340 21.19 51.74 2.24
CA VAL A 340 21.30 51.18 0.86
C VAL A 340 19.95 50.66 0.36
N GLN A 341 19.77 50.68 -0.96
CA GLN A 341 18.53 50.31 -1.65
C GLN A 341 18.83 49.67 -3.01
N ILE A 342 18.11 48.61 -3.39
CA ILE A 342 18.19 47.96 -4.71
C ILE A 342 16.86 48.19 -5.49
N GLY A 343 16.95 48.83 -6.65
CA GLY A 343 15.79 49.23 -7.46
C GLY A 343 14.86 50.22 -6.73
N ASP A 344 13.59 50.29 -7.15
CA ASP A 344 12.60 51.25 -6.62
C ASP A 344 11.91 50.78 -5.32
N ARG A 345 12.59 49.94 -4.53
CA ARG A 345 12.07 49.35 -3.28
C ARG A 345 12.18 50.32 -2.11
N THR A 346 11.32 50.19 -1.11
CA THR A 346 11.36 50.96 0.14
C THR A 346 12.76 50.88 0.80
N PRO A 347 13.36 51.97 1.32
CA PRO A 347 14.72 51.94 1.88
C PRO A 347 14.79 51.05 3.14
N THR A 348 15.27 49.82 3.00
CA THR A 348 15.07 48.75 3.99
C THR A 348 15.98 48.84 5.20
N ALA A 349 17.31 48.83 5.03
CA ALA A 349 18.26 48.76 6.14
C ALA A 349 19.71 49.15 5.75
N GLU A 350 20.66 48.79 6.62
CA GLU A 350 22.10 48.75 6.31
C GLU A 350 22.48 47.64 5.30
N THR A 351 21.52 46.80 4.91
CA THR A 351 21.64 45.70 3.95
C THR A 351 20.35 45.48 3.18
N ASP A 352 20.44 45.18 1.89
CA ASP A 352 19.30 44.81 1.03
C ASP A 352 19.68 43.63 0.10
N SER A 353 18.71 42.81 -0.33
CA SER A 353 18.96 41.73 -1.30
C SER A 353 17.72 41.30 -2.09
N VAL A 354 17.87 41.09 -3.39
CA VAL A 354 16.77 40.83 -4.35
C VAL A 354 17.25 39.89 -5.46
N TYR A 355 16.38 39.01 -5.98
CA TYR A 355 16.65 38.19 -7.17
C TYR A 355 16.20 38.91 -8.45
N TYR A 356 16.96 38.76 -9.53
CA TYR A 356 16.69 39.36 -10.84
C TYR A 356 17.09 38.43 -11.98
N GLU A 357 16.38 38.51 -13.12
CA GLU A 357 16.75 37.76 -14.32
C GLU A 357 18.14 38.19 -14.86
N LYS A 358 18.92 37.22 -15.32
CA LYS A 358 20.20 37.42 -16.03
C LYS A 358 20.03 38.35 -17.24
N GLY A 359 20.73 39.48 -17.22
CA GLY A 359 20.62 40.53 -18.24
C GLY A 359 19.74 41.73 -17.85
N THR A 360 19.00 41.67 -16.74
CA THR A 360 18.29 42.83 -16.17
C THR A 360 19.27 43.95 -15.84
N GLN A 361 18.91 45.22 -16.11
CA GLN A 361 19.62 46.37 -15.54
C GLN A 361 19.07 46.69 -14.16
N VAL A 362 19.97 46.84 -13.19
CA VAL A 362 19.64 47.10 -11.78
C VAL A 362 20.40 48.32 -11.31
N THR A 363 19.68 49.22 -10.66
CA THR A 363 20.21 50.38 -9.93
C THR A 363 20.43 49.98 -8.47
N ILE A 364 21.60 50.30 -7.92
CA ILE A 364 21.82 50.36 -6.47
C ILE A 364 22.00 51.82 -6.05
N THR A 365 21.38 52.22 -4.95
CA THR A 365 21.40 53.60 -4.44
C THR A 365 21.81 53.63 -2.97
N ALA A 366 22.72 54.54 -2.65
CA ALA A 366 23.19 54.83 -1.30
C ALA A 366 22.65 56.20 -0.87
N ILE A 367 21.99 56.24 0.28
CA ILE A 367 21.34 57.43 0.83
C ILE A 367 22.17 57.85 2.05
N PRO A 368 22.97 58.93 1.99
CA PRO A 368 23.73 59.41 3.15
C PRO A 368 22.79 59.98 4.23
N ASP A 369 23.16 59.80 5.50
CA ASP A 369 22.52 60.54 6.61
C ASP A 369 23.11 61.97 6.71
N ASP A 370 22.42 62.88 7.40
CA ASP A 370 22.82 64.28 7.50
C ASP A 370 24.26 64.48 8.02
N GLY A 371 24.98 65.39 7.36
CA GLY A 371 26.40 65.67 7.63
C GLY A 371 27.39 64.71 6.95
N TYR A 372 26.93 63.56 6.43
CA TYR A 372 27.70 62.62 5.64
C TYR A 372 27.48 62.78 4.14
N ARG A 373 28.41 62.22 3.36
CA ARG A 373 28.29 61.99 1.92
C ARG A 373 28.90 60.63 1.59
N LEU A 374 28.48 60.02 0.48
CA LEU A 374 29.17 58.84 -0.03
C LEU A 374 30.61 59.22 -0.43
N ALA A 375 31.58 58.36 -0.11
CA ALA A 375 32.94 58.44 -0.64
C ALA A 375 33.04 57.67 -1.96
N TYR A 376 32.61 56.40 -1.97
CA TYR A 376 32.55 55.51 -3.13
C TYR A 376 31.75 54.24 -2.80
N TRP A 377 31.32 53.54 -3.84
CA TRP A 377 30.88 52.15 -3.76
C TRP A 377 32.05 51.18 -3.95
N ILE A 378 31.93 49.98 -3.39
CA ILE A 378 32.84 48.84 -3.55
C ILE A 378 32.04 47.71 -4.21
N GLY A 379 32.52 47.19 -5.34
CA GLY A 379 31.88 46.10 -6.07
C GLY A 379 32.61 44.75 -5.97
N PRO A 380 32.12 43.71 -6.67
CA PRO A 380 32.67 42.36 -6.64
C PRO A 380 34.19 42.32 -6.86
N GLY A 381 34.90 41.66 -5.94
CA GLY A 381 36.37 41.61 -5.93
C GLY A 381 37.05 42.85 -5.33
N GLY A 382 36.33 43.68 -4.56
CA GLY A 382 36.91 44.74 -3.72
C GLY A 382 37.39 45.99 -4.47
N ARG A 383 36.89 46.22 -5.69
CA ARG A 383 37.23 47.40 -6.51
C ARG A 383 36.22 48.51 -6.28
N HIS A 384 36.65 49.76 -6.36
CA HIS A 384 35.70 50.88 -6.35
C HIS A 384 34.89 50.89 -7.64
N VAL A 385 33.61 51.25 -7.55
CA VAL A 385 32.68 51.42 -8.69
C VAL A 385 31.92 52.74 -8.55
N GLY A 386 31.50 53.31 -9.69
CA GLY A 386 31.02 54.70 -9.75
C GLY A 386 32.14 55.74 -9.57
N ASN A 387 31.79 57.02 -9.71
CA ASN A 387 32.67 58.13 -9.40
C ASN A 387 32.65 58.46 -7.89
N PRO A 388 33.70 59.08 -7.33
CA PRO A 388 33.70 59.49 -5.93
C PRO A 388 32.57 60.47 -5.63
N GLY A 389 31.68 60.11 -4.70
CA GLY A 389 30.47 60.86 -4.36
C GLY A 389 29.21 60.55 -5.17
N GLU A 390 29.27 59.63 -6.15
CA GLU A 390 28.11 59.23 -6.96
C GLU A 390 27.23 58.23 -6.21
N THR A 391 26.04 58.67 -5.76
CA THR A 391 25.17 57.91 -4.85
C THR A 391 24.55 56.66 -5.47
N SER A 392 24.32 56.64 -6.78
CA SER A 392 23.69 55.51 -7.48
C SER A 392 24.60 54.90 -8.54
N VAL A 393 24.57 53.57 -8.69
CA VAL A 393 25.34 52.82 -9.69
C VAL A 393 24.43 51.86 -10.44
N ASN A 394 24.49 51.91 -11.77
CA ASN A 394 23.74 51.01 -12.65
C ASN A 394 24.64 49.89 -13.18
N PHE A 395 24.17 48.66 -13.17
CA PHE A 395 24.87 47.51 -13.78
C PHE A 395 23.88 46.50 -14.36
N THR A 396 24.40 45.53 -15.12
CA THR A 396 23.63 44.42 -15.68
C THR A 396 23.89 43.14 -14.88
N VAL A 397 22.83 42.41 -14.53
CA VAL A 397 22.91 41.19 -13.71
C VAL A 397 23.63 40.06 -14.46
N SER A 398 24.73 39.60 -13.87
CA SER A 398 25.59 38.52 -14.37
C SER A 398 25.00 37.13 -14.12
N SER A 399 25.53 36.10 -14.78
CA SER A 399 25.22 34.68 -14.49
C SER A 399 25.92 34.16 -13.22
N SER A 400 25.83 34.93 -12.14
CA SER A 400 26.33 34.64 -10.80
C SER A 400 25.81 35.70 -9.83
N ASN A 401 25.53 35.32 -8.58
CA ASN A 401 25.15 36.26 -7.53
C ASN A 401 26.24 37.33 -7.31
N VAL A 402 25.85 38.55 -6.95
CA VAL A 402 26.74 39.71 -6.77
C VAL A 402 26.44 40.50 -5.51
N SER A 403 27.49 41.13 -4.95
CA SER A 403 27.43 41.93 -3.72
C SER A 403 28.18 43.24 -3.88
N TYR A 404 27.62 44.31 -3.33
CA TYR A 404 28.19 45.66 -3.31
C TYR A 404 28.16 46.26 -1.90
N SER A 405 29.07 47.19 -1.60
CA SER A 405 29.11 47.90 -0.32
C SER A 405 29.35 49.41 -0.46
N ALA A 406 28.60 50.23 0.28
CA ALA A 406 28.70 51.68 0.29
C ALA A 406 29.59 52.17 1.46
N ARG A 407 30.45 53.19 1.24
CA ARG A 407 31.27 53.83 2.28
C ARG A 407 31.03 55.33 2.34
N PHE A 408 30.79 55.88 3.53
CA PHE A 408 30.46 57.30 3.76
C PHE A 408 31.60 58.06 4.48
N VAL A 409 31.61 59.40 4.36
CA VAL A 409 32.55 60.33 5.02
C VAL A 409 31.89 61.68 5.35
N PRO A 410 32.37 62.45 6.34
CA PRO A 410 31.85 63.79 6.62
C PRO A 410 32.05 64.81 5.47
N ALA A 411 31.16 65.79 5.39
CA ALA A 411 31.13 66.78 4.30
C ALA A 411 32.17 67.93 4.38
N SER A 412 32.88 68.09 5.51
CA SER A 412 33.53 69.37 5.90
C SER A 412 34.98 69.63 5.44
N LEU A 413 35.53 68.87 4.48
CA LEU A 413 36.93 69.04 4.01
C LEU A 413 37.05 69.71 2.63
N ALA A 414 37.75 70.86 2.56
CA ALA A 414 38.14 71.59 1.33
C ALA A 414 39.47 72.38 1.52
N ALA A 415 40.12 72.83 0.44
CA ALA A 415 41.48 73.43 0.41
C ALA A 415 41.53 74.89 -0.13
N SER A 416 42.64 75.64 0.04
CA SER A 416 42.70 77.11 -0.24
C SER A 416 44.09 77.74 -0.58
N ALA A 417 44.09 78.98 -1.12
CA ALA A 417 45.27 79.82 -1.52
C ALA A 417 44.99 81.37 -1.43
N GLN A 418 46.01 82.24 -1.49
CA GLN A 418 46.04 83.62 -0.89
C GLN A 418 46.98 84.65 -1.64
N MET A 419 46.99 86.02 -1.71
CA MET A 419 46.38 87.34 -1.19
C MET A 419 46.68 88.48 -2.24
N ALA A 420 46.35 89.82 -2.29
CA ALA A 420 45.50 90.89 -1.65
C ALA A 420 45.50 92.29 -2.42
N ASP A 421 44.41 93.09 -2.56
CA ASP A 421 44.41 94.60 -2.35
C ASP A 421 44.40 95.77 -3.42
N ILE A 422 44.31 97.03 -2.91
CA ILE A 422 43.13 97.96 -2.95
C ILE A 422 43.52 99.47 -2.67
N ASP A 423 42.63 100.37 -2.13
CA ASP A 423 42.71 101.86 -1.97
C ASP A 423 41.75 102.55 -0.88
N LEU A 424 41.42 103.88 -0.92
CA LEU A 424 40.65 104.87 -0.06
C LEU A 424 39.29 105.62 -0.45
N GLY A 425 38.05 105.32 0.01
CA GLY A 425 36.81 106.10 -0.31
C GLY A 425 35.45 105.43 0.02
N THR A 426 34.29 106.07 -0.23
CA THR A 426 32.96 105.66 0.34
C THR A 426 31.73 105.72 -0.58
N TYR A 427 30.92 104.65 -0.54
CA TYR A 427 29.48 104.61 -0.88
C TYR A 427 28.73 103.92 0.28
N SER A 428 27.47 104.30 0.53
CA SER A 428 26.67 103.75 1.65
C SER A 428 25.26 103.34 1.19
N GLU A 429 25.11 102.07 0.78
CA GLU A 429 23.81 101.40 0.79
C GLU A 429 23.58 100.75 2.17
N GLY A 430 22.33 100.74 2.64
CA GLY A 430 21.99 100.24 3.98
C GLY A 430 21.89 98.72 4.02
N TYR A 431 22.78 98.06 4.76
CA TYR A 431 22.80 96.60 4.87
C TYR A 431 21.98 96.10 6.07
N THR A 432 21.04 95.19 5.82
CA THR A 432 20.32 94.41 6.83
C THR A 432 20.94 93.01 6.95
N VAL A 433 21.15 92.53 8.17
CA VAL A 433 21.74 91.20 8.46
C VAL A 433 20.72 90.34 9.21
N TYR A 434 20.42 89.16 8.66
CA TYR A 434 19.49 88.18 9.21
C TYR A 434 20.23 87.08 10.00
N THR A 435 19.62 86.58 11.09
CA THR A 435 20.27 85.64 12.03
C THR A 435 19.30 84.56 12.50
N THR A 436 19.63 83.26 12.44
CA THR A 436 18.61 82.18 12.48
C THR A 436 18.42 81.45 13.82
N SER A 437 19.21 81.78 14.85
CA SER A 437 19.30 80.98 16.09
C SER A 437 19.04 81.73 17.40
N GLY A 438 18.58 82.99 17.34
CA GLY A 438 18.42 83.84 18.54
C GLY A 438 19.71 84.10 19.33
N THR A 439 20.86 83.74 18.76
CA THR A 439 22.22 83.81 19.31
C THR A 439 23.13 84.32 18.20
N PHE A 440 23.86 85.40 18.49
CA PHE A 440 24.36 86.34 17.49
C PHE A 440 25.81 86.09 17.06
N SER A 441 26.15 84.83 16.84
CA SER A 441 27.53 84.37 16.63
C SER A 441 27.96 84.40 15.15
N ASN A 442 29.01 85.19 14.84
CA ASN A 442 29.75 85.24 13.56
C ASN A 442 28.95 85.60 12.29
N PHE A 443 28.48 86.84 12.16
CA PHE A 443 27.96 87.34 10.88
C PHE A 443 29.03 87.82 9.91
N MET A 444 28.70 87.78 8.61
CA MET A 444 29.50 88.37 7.53
C MET A 444 28.83 89.67 7.06
N ILE A 445 29.12 90.77 7.75
CA ILE A 445 28.79 92.10 7.23
C ILE A 445 29.67 92.34 6.00
N LYS A 446 29.08 92.66 4.85
CA LYS A 446 29.79 93.08 3.63
C LYS A 446 29.42 94.53 3.32
N GLY A 447 30.31 95.47 3.64
CA GLY A 447 30.24 96.84 3.10
C GLY A 447 31.30 97.03 2.02
N GLU A 448 30.93 97.65 0.90
CA GLU A 448 31.89 98.08 -0.13
C GLU A 448 32.49 99.45 0.22
N LEU A 449 33.78 99.47 0.56
CA LEU A 449 34.54 100.72 0.65
C LEU A 449 35.19 100.96 -0.73
N LYS A 450 34.91 102.10 -1.36
CA LYS A 450 35.10 102.33 -2.82
C LYS A 450 35.91 103.60 -3.14
N VAL A 451 37.06 103.46 -3.79
CA VAL A 451 38.28 103.65 -2.97
C VAL A 451 39.46 104.20 -3.84
N GLU A 452 40.14 105.32 -3.51
CA GLU A 452 41.16 106.04 -4.34
C GLU A 452 42.28 106.83 -3.58
N ASN A 453 43.55 106.74 -4.04
CA ASN A 453 44.77 107.34 -3.48
C ASN A 453 45.53 108.14 -4.53
N THR A 454 45.56 109.46 -4.35
CA THR A 454 46.22 110.41 -5.25
C THR A 454 47.62 110.85 -4.78
N GLY A 455 48.14 110.25 -3.69
CA GLY A 455 49.46 110.55 -3.12
C GLY A 455 50.59 109.65 -3.64
N GLU A 456 51.83 110.09 -3.50
CA GLU A 456 53.04 109.40 -3.99
C GLU A 456 53.48 108.18 -3.15
N CYS A 457 52.72 107.83 -2.12
CA CYS A 457 53.11 106.86 -1.09
C CYS A 457 52.07 105.75 -0.87
N THR A 458 52.52 104.61 -0.36
CA THR A 458 51.70 103.42 -0.21
C THR A 458 50.95 103.38 1.12
N LEU A 459 49.62 103.41 1.08
CA LEU A 459 48.75 103.32 2.28
C LEU A 459 48.52 101.86 2.71
N TYR A 460 48.29 101.64 4.00
CA TYR A 460 47.96 100.34 4.61
C TYR A 460 46.80 100.49 5.62
N PRO A 461 45.74 99.64 5.56
CA PRO A 461 44.74 99.56 6.63
C PRO A 461 45.30 98.88 7.88
N TYR A 462 45.13 99.52 9.05
CA TYR A 462 45.66 99.01 10.32
C TYR A 462 44.71 99.13 11.53
N GLY A 463 43.61 99.89 11.43
CA GLY A 463 42.64 100.06 12.50
C GLY A 463 41.19 99.90 12.04
N PHE A 464 40.33 99.45 12.96
CA PHE A 464 38.89 99.34 12.76
C PHE A 464 38.20 99.48 14.13
N THR A 465 37.21 100.35 14.26
CA THR A 465 36.53 100.67 15.52
C THR A 465 35.03 100.86 15.32
N LEU A 466 34.20 100.12 16.07
CA LEU A 466 32.77 100.40 16.22
C LEU A 466 32.59 101.54 17.23
N ASP A 467 31.59 102.39 17.07
CA ASP A 467 31.48 103.67 17.78
C ASP A 467 31.17 103.59 19.29
N GLU A 468 30.52 102.52 19.79
CA GLU A 468 30.15 102.40 21.21
C GLU A 468 30.84 101.27 22.02
N THR A 469 31.82 100.53 21.46
CA THR A 469 32.60 99.54 22.26
C THR A 469 34.11 99.62 22.02
N GLY A 470 34.86 99.81 23.12
CA GLY A 470 36.28 100.15 23.07
C GLY A 470 37.22 99.11 22.44
N SER A 471 37.57 99.33 21.18
CA SER A 471 38.84 99.01 20.51
C SER A 471 39.42 97.58 20.56
N GLN A 472 38.73 96.55 21.05
CA GLN A 472 39.32 95.22 21.29
C GLN A 472 38.56 93.99 20.74
N TYR A 473 37.42 94.17 20.06
CA TYR A 473 36.40 93.11 19.91
C TYR A 473 36.15 92.55 18.50
N PHE A 474 37.01 92.83 17.52
CA PHE A 474 36.84 92.35 16.14
C PHE A 474 38.10 91.66 15.60
N ARG A 475 37.90 90.63 14.76
CA ARG A 475 38.93 90.11 13.84
C ARG A 475 38.58 90.55 12.42
N VAL A 476 39.50 91.25 11.76
CA VAL A 476 39.39 91.60 10.34
C VAL A 476 39.74 90.37 9.50
N GLY A 477 38.77 89.81 8.80
CA GLY A 477 39.00 88.81 7.75
C GLY A 477 39.14 89.50 6.40
N ARG A 478 40.24 89.26 5.69
CA ARG A 478 40.38 89.70 4.29
C ARG A 478 39.70 88.68 3.38
N THR A 479 38.82 89.17 2.50
CA THR A 479 38.42 88.43 1.28
C THR A 479 39.52 88.57 0.22
N TYR A 480 39.54 87.71 -0.81
CA TYR A 480 40.80 87.32 -1.46
C TYR A 480 40.87 87.54 -2.99
N GLN A 481 41.68 88.52 -3.44
CA GLN A 481 42.18 88.74 -4.82
C GLN A 481 43.58 89.44 -4.78
N SER A 482 44.47 89.24 -5.76
CA SER A 482 45.93 89.60 -5.75
C SER A 482 46.30 91.09 -5.55
N GLY A 483 47.43 91.53 -4.93
CA GLY A 483 48.65 90.86 -4.37
C GLY A 483 49.10 91.16 -2.89
N THR A 484 49.19 92.41 -2.39
CA THR A 484 49.39 92.76 -0.94
C THR A 484 48.62 94.01 -0.49
N ALA A 485 48.29 94.10 0.81
CA ALA A 485 47.48 95.15 1.48
C ALA A 485 48.07 96.58 1.51
N SER A 486 48.39 97.09 0.33
CA SER A 486 49.35 98.15 0.10
C SER A 486 48.96 98.95 -1.14
N ILE A 487 48.36 100.11 -0.90
CA ILE A 487 47.69 100.93 -1.91
C ILE A 487 48.71 101.69 -2.76
N ALA A 488 48.91 101.33 -4.02
CA ALA A 488 49.85 102.04 -4.88
C ALA A 488 49.33 103.45 -5.30
N PRO A 489 50.21 104.43 -5.55
CA PRO A 489 49.82 105.74 -6.10
C PRO A 489 48.96 105.63 -7.38
N GLY A 490 47.75 106.19 -7.35
CA GLY A 490 46.83 106.32 -8.49
C GLY A 490 46.12 105.03 -8.91
N GLN A 491 45.60 104.23 -7.97
CA GLN A 491 44.99 102.92 -8.25
C GLN A 491 43.65 102.66 -7.56
N THR A 492 42.59 103.34 -8.04
CA THR A 492 41.21 103.15 -7.57
C THR A 492 40.79 101.67 -7.49
N ASN A 493 40.15 101.25 -6.40
CA ASN A 493 39.69 99.87 -6.19
C ASN A 493 38.41 99.79 -5.32
N SER A 494 38.01 98.61 -4.83
CA SER A 494 36.83 98.41 -3.96
C SER A 494 36.96 97.21 -2.99
N ASN A 495 37.11 97.42 -1.67
CA ASN A 495 37.22 96.30 -0.70
C ASN A 495 35.88 95.98 -0.03
N TYR A 496 35.54 94.68 0.01
CA TYR A 496 34.56 94.14 0.94
C TYR A 496 35.27 93.69 2.23
N TYR A 497 35.15 94.51 3.28
CA TYR A 497 35.68 94.20 4.59
C TYR A 497 34.74 93.25 5.35
N ILE A 498 35.21 92.06 5.72
CA ILE A 498 34.45 91.13 6.56
C ILE A 498 34.82 91.38 8.03
N VAL A 499 33.82 91.83 8.79
CA VAL A 499 33.91 92.08 10.23
C VAL A 499 33.31 90.89 10.98
N TYR A 500 34.14 90.11 11.67
CA TYR A 500 33.67 89.07 12.59
C TYR A 500 33.52 89.67 14.00
N PRO A 501 32.28 89.84 14.53
CA PRO A 501 32.08 90.21 15.93
C PRO A 501 32.49 89.03 16.82
N LYS A 502 33.31 89.30 17.84
CA LYS A 502 33.86 88.26 18.72
C LYS A 502 32.89 87.81 19.83
N ASN A 503 31.85 88.60 20.05
CA ASN A 503 30.72 88.37 20.96
C ASN A 503 29.42 88.62 20.19
N ASP A 504 28.31 88.09 20.71
CA ASP A 504 26.95 88.31 20.21
C ASP A 504 26.58 89.82 20.17
N LEU A 505 26.12 90.32 19.02
CA LEU A 505 25.55 91.66 18.83
C LEU A 505 24.04 91.64 19.07
N SER A 506 23.50 92.56 19.88
CA SER A 506 22.05 92.71 20.05
C SER A 506 21.35 93.20 18.76
N ALA A 507 20.03 93.00 18.66
CA ALA A 507 19.22 93.61 17.60
C ALA A 507 19.31 95.14 17.68
N GLY A 508 19.60 95.81 16.56
CA GLY A 508 19.88 97.25 16.53
C GLY A 508 20.61 97.69 15.26
N THR A 509 20.96 98.99 15.21
CA THR A 509 21.75 99.61 14.13
C THR A 509 23.10 100.07 14.68
N TYR A 510 24.17 99.87 13.90
CA TYR A 510 25.56 100.03 14.34
C TYR A 510 26.41 100.81 13.32
N THR A 511 27.42 101.56 13.79
CA THR A 511 28.38 102.29 12.93
C THR A 511 29.80 101.71 13.05
N ALA A 512 30.40 101.39 11.92
CA ALA A 512 31.79 100.96 11.81
C ALA A 512 32.68 102.09 11.26
N THR A 513 33.87 102.26 11.84
CA THR A 513 34.93 103.17 11.36
C THR A 513 36.18 102.37 10.95
N VAL A 514 36.76 102.69 9.80
CA VAL A 514 37.98 102.07 9.22
C VAL A 514 39.12 103.07 9.25
N THR A 515 40.36 102.62 9.52
CA THR A 515 41.53 103.50 9.70
C THR A 515 42.77 103.01 8.92
N MET A 516 43.39 103.91 8.16
CA MET A 516 44.60 103.67 7.35
C MET A 516 45.78 104.55 7.74
N ALA A 517 47.00 104.14 7.36
CA ALA A 517 48.24 104.90 7.55
C ALA A 517 49.17 104.83 6.32
N GLU A 518 49.89 105.93 6.07
CA GLU A 518 50.98 106.03 5.09
C GLU A 518 52.29 105.46 5.64
N ARG A 519 53.27 105.17 4.76
CA ARG A 519 54.60 104.69 5.19
C ARG A 519 55.79 105.19 4.38
N CYS A 520 55.94 106.51 4.29
CA CYS A 520 57.12 107.18 3.72
C CYS A 520 57.94 107.93 4.78
N GLN A 521 59.14 107.41 5.07
CA GLN A 521 60.09 107.86 6.11
C GLN A 521 59.59 107.78 7.59
N PRO A 522 60.50 107.82 8.59
CA PRO A 522 60.14 107.68 10.01
C PRO A 522 59.79 109.04 10.63
N GLY A 523 58.55 109.50 10.42
CA GLY A 523 57.95 110.66 11.07
C GLY A 523 56.42 110.52 11.03
N LEU A 524 55.69 111.08 12.00
CA LEU A 524 54.24 110.86 12.10
C LEU A 524 53.49 111.58 10.96
N ALA A 525 52.93 110.80 10.04
CA ALA A 525 51.74 111.17 9.28
C ALA A 525 50.48 110.84 10.11
N ALA A 526 49.40 111.62 9.93
CA ALA A 526 48.14 111.37 10.61
C ALA A 526 47.32 110.26 9.89
N PRO A 527 46.58 109.41 10.61
CA PRO A 527 45.80 108.34 9.98
C PRO A 527 44.51 108.86 9.34
N VAL A 528 44.10 108.23 8.23
CA VAL A 528 42.89 108.56 7.45
C VAL A 528 41.74 107.61 7.83
N THR A 529 40.51 108.11 7.92
CA THR A 529 39.33 107.33 8.37
C THR A 529 38.10 107.44 7.47
N ALA A 530 37.26 106.40 7.48
CA ALA A 530 35.98 106.31 6.75
C ALA A 530 34.95 105.46 7.53
N THR A 531 33.64 105.64 7.29
CA THR A 531 32.55 105.00 8.08
C THR A 531 31.47 104.29 7.25
N VAL A 532 30.80 103.29 7.87
CA VAL A 532 29.72 102.46 7.28
C VAL A 532 28.67 102.11 8.37
N THR A 533 27.39 101.99 8.03
CA THR A 533 26.30 101.58 8.96
C THR A 533 25.58 100.30 8.50
N PHE A 534 25.02 99.54 9.45
CA PHE A 534 24.22 98.32 9.20
C PHE A 534 23.22 98.04 10.34
N THR A 535 22.21 97.21 10.07
CA THR A 535 21.15 96.83 11.02
C THR A 535 21.03 95.30 11.14
N VAL A 536 20.76 94.78 12.36
CA VAL A 536 20.65 93.34 12.66
C VAL A 536 19.22 92.98 13.08
N THR A 537 18.62 92.00 12.40
CA THR A 537 17.26 91.50 12.67
C THR A 537 17.29 90.00 12.98
N PRO A 538 16.73 89.54 14.11
CA PRO A 538 16.61 88.12 14.41
C PRO A 538 15.50 87.46 13.60
N LYS A 539 15.81 86.26 13.09
CA LYS A 539 14.88 85.26 12.56
C LYS A 539 14.74 84.09 13.53
N TYR A 540 13.63 83.39 13.40
CA TYR A 540 13.36 82.15 14.11
C TYR A 540 13.03 81.03 13.13
N VAL A 541 13.60 79.85 13.39
CA VAL A 541 13.29 78.63 12.64
C VAL A 541 12.12 77.94 13.35
N ILE A 542 11.04 77.69 12.62
CA ILE A 542 9.93 76.85 13.06
C ILE A 542 10.00 75.53 12.31
N THR A 543 10.33 74.46 13.05
CA THR A 543 10.23 73.08 12.57
C THR A 543 8.93 72.45 13.04
N ALA A 544 8.36 71.54 12.25
CA ALA A 544 7.24 70.74 12.69
C ALA A 544 7.30 69.32 12.12
N GLU A 545 6.78 68.38 12.89
CA GLU A 545 6.82 66.94 12.65
C GLU A 545 5.42 66.35 12.75
N ALA A 546 5.17 65.22 12.08
CA ALA A 546 3.95 64.44 12.26
C ALA A 546 4.15 63.38 13.35
N SER A 547 3.17 63.20 14.23
CA SER A 547 3.18 62.19 15.28
C SER A 547 1.88 61.37 15.26
N PRO A 548 1.91 60.10 14.83
CA PRO A 548 3.07 59.40 14.27
C PRO A 548 3.49 59.95 12.90
N GLU A 549 4.74 59.69 12.49
CA GLU A 549 5.35 60.19 11.25
C GLU A 549 4.52 59.86 9.99
N ASN A 550 3.88 58.70 9.97
CA ASN A 550 3.02 58.26 8.87
C ASN A 550 1.58 58.80 8.93
N GLY A 551 1.20 59.56 9.97
CA GLY A 551 -0.18 60.01 10.19
C GLY A 551 -0.62 61.20 9.34
N GLY A 552 0.34 61.96 8.78
CA GLY A 552 0.04 63.09 7.91
C GLY A 552 1.30 63.85 7.50
N THR A 553 1.10 64.95 6.79
CA THR A 553 2.15 65.91 6.40
C THR A 553 1.89 67.27 7.04
N VAL A 554 2.96 68.05 7.20
CA VAL A 554 2.90 69.43 7.73
C VAL A 554 3.49 70.40 6.72
N THR A 555 2.84 71.54 6.56
CA THR A 555 3.26 72.66 5.71
C THR A 555 3.23 73.97 6.51
N GLY A 556 3.99 74.99 6.07
CA GLY A 556 4.17 76.24 6.81
C GLY A 556 5.37 76.28 7.77
N VAL A 557 6.27 75.30 7.68
CA VAL A 557 7.57 75.30 8.39
C VAL A 557 8.60 76.14 7.63
N GLY A 558 9.55 76.75 8.35
CA GLY A 558 10.59 77.58 7.72
C GLY A 558 11.25 78.60 8.65
N GLU A 559 11.95 79.56 8.05
CA GLU A 559 12.46 80.75 8.72
C GLU A 559 11.45 81.89 8.67
N TYR A 560 11.18 82.50 9.82
CA TYR A 560 10.30 83.65 9.98
C TYR A 560 11.05 84.82 10.62
N ASP A 561 10.76 86.06 10.22
CA ASP A 561 11.31 87.25 10.88
C ASP A 561 10.67 87.43 12.28
N SER A 562 11.42 87.95 13.26
CA SER A 562 10.91 88.11 14.63
C SER A 562 9.68 89.02 14.70
N GLY A 563 8.55 88.45 15.12
CA GLY A 563 7.24 89.13 15.14
C GLY A 563 6.33 88.83 13.95
N GLU A 564 6.78 88.04 12.98
CA GLU A 564 5.97 87.57 11.85
C GLU A 564 4.96 86.48 12.28
N THR A 565 3.83 86.38 11.59
CA THR A 565 2.82 85.33 11.83
C THR A 565 3.20 84.05 11.10
N VAL A 566 3.56 83.03 11.87
CA VAL A 566 3.67 81.64 11.43
C VAL A 566 2.25 81.10 11.19
N THR A 567 2.05 80.32 10.13
CA THR A 567 0.79 79.59 9.88
C THR A 567 1.11 78.16 9.45
N LEU A 568 0.94 77.21 10.36
CA LEU A 568 1.12 75.78 10.12
C LEU A 568 -0.19 75.14 9.64
N MET A 569 -0.10 74.24 8.68
CA MET A 569 -1.25 73.46 8.18
C MET A 569 -0.90 71.98 8.11
N ALA A 570 -1.72 71.16 8.77
CA ALA A 570 -1.58 69.71 8.84
C ALA A 570 -2.54 69.05 7.83
N SER A 571 -2.04 68.13 7.01
CA SER A 571 -2.83 67.34 6.08
C SER A 571 -2.74 65.86 6.47
N PRO A 572 -3.81 65.26 7.04
CA PRO A 572 -3.79 63.85 7.42
C PRO A 572 -3.58 62.94 6.21
N ASN A 573 -2.85 61.85 6.42
CA ASN A 573 -2.78 60.77 5.43
C ASN A 573 -4.05 59.90 5.52
N ASP A 574 -4.32 59.10 4.48
CA ASP A 574 -5.44 58.16 4.49
C ASP A 574 -5.43 57.26 5.75
N THR A 575 -6.61 57.01 6.30
CA THR A 575 -6.87 56.32 7.59
C THR A 575 -6.52 57.10 8.87
N TYR A 576 -6.06 58.34 8.78
CA TYR A 576 -5.83 59.23 9.93
C TYR A 576 -6.70 60.49 9.91
N ALA A 577 -6.85 61.12 11.07
CA ALA A 577 -7.38 62.48 11.22
C ALA A 577 -6.40 63.32 12.05
N PHE A 578 -6.35 64.62 11.76
CA PHE A 578 -5.62 65.57 12.59
C PHE A 578 -6.34 65.72 13.93
N ASP A 579 -5.60 65.64 15.03
CA ASP A 579 -6.12 65.67 16.40
C ASP A 579 -5.88 67.05 17.04
N HIS A 580 -4.61 67.47 17.13
CA HIS A 580 -4.18 68.78 17.60
C HIS A 580 -2.70 69.06 17.28
N TRP A 581 -2.27 70.32 17.38
CA TRP A 581 -0.87 70.72 17.48
C TRP A 581 -0.43 70.73 18.94
N GLU A 582 0.76 70.23 19.24
CA GLU A 582 1.48 70.48 20.50
C GLU A 582 2.60 71.49 20.29
N ARG A 583 2.52 72.64 20.98
CA ARG A 583 3.55 73.70 20.98
C ARG A 583 3.93 74.02 22.42
N GLY A 584 5.15 73.66 22.83
CA GLY A 584 5.68 73.98 24.17
C GLY A 584 4.84 73.45 25.35
N GLY A 585 4.07 72.37 25.16
CA GLY A 585 3.15 71.81 26.15
C GLY A 585 1.72 72.38 26.12
N ALA A 586 1.44 73.38 25.27
CA ALA A 586 0.07 73.81 24.96
C ALA A 586 -0.48 73.04 23.75
N ARG A 587 -1.81 72.84 23.71
CA ARG A 587 -2.53 72.17 22.61
C ARG A 587 -3.43 73.14 21.86
N SER A 588 -3.49 73.01 20.53
CA SER A 588 -4.50 73.70 19.69
C SER A 588 -5.13 72.74 18.67
N THR A 589 -6.45 72.76 18.57
CA THR A 589 -7.23 72.02 17.57
C THR A 589 -7.42 72.79 16.26
N ASP A 590 -6.89 74.01 16.15
CA ASP A 590 -7.04 74.84 14.95
C ASP A 590 -6.19 74.28 13.81
N ASN A 591 -6.74 74.18 12.61
CA ASN A 591 -6.00 73.78 11.40
C ASN A 591 -6.55 74.57 10.19
N PRO A 592 -5.77 75.52 9.63
CA PRO A 592 -4.41 75.89 10.01
C PRO A 592 -4.31 76.57 11.39
N TYR A 593 -3.17 76.37 12.07
CA TYR A 593 -2.83 77.01 13.35
C TYR A 593 -1.85 78.16 13.11
N SER A 594 -2.11 79.33 13.69
CA SER A 594 -1.27 80.52 13.51
C SER A 594 -0.78 81.09 14.84
N PHE A 595 0.48 81.54 14.87
CA PHE A 595 1.11 82.15 16.05
C PHE A 595 2.28 83.07 15.66
N THR A 596 2.67 83.96 16.56
CA THR A 596 3.80 84.88 16.34
C THR A 596 5.15 84.18 16.51
N ALA A 597 6.08 84.40 15.58
CA ALA A 597 7.47 83.96 15.67
C ALA A 597 8.22 84.77 16.76
N GLU A 598 8.30 84.21 17.97
CA GLU A 598 8.96 84.84 19.14
C GLU A 598 10.30 84.18 19.53
N LYS A 599 10.55 82.96 19.06
CA LYS A 599 11.77 82.16 19.29
C LYS A 599 11.83 81.00 18.28
N THR A 600 13.02 80.43 18.07
CA THR A 600 13.18 79.14 17.37
C THR A 600 12.59 78.01 18.22
N GLU A 601 11.67 77.21 17.65
CA GLU A 601 11.02 76.10 18.36
C GLU A 601 10.42 75.04 17.42
N ALA A 602 10.12 73.86 17.98
CA ALA A 602 9.44 72.78 17.28
C ALA A 602 7.95 72.70 17.68
N VAL A 603 7.10 72.29 16.73
CA VAL A 603 5.65 72.06 16.93
C VAL A 603 5.28 70.69 16.37
N THR A 604 4.62 69.85 17.16
CA THR A 604 4.23 68.49 16.73
C THR A 604 2.77 68.49 16.26
N ALA A 605 2.51 68.00 15.05
CA ALA A 605 1.16 67.71 14.56
C ALA A 605 0.76 66.30 15.00
N VAL A 606 -0.20 66.17 15.93
CA VAL A 606 -0.69 64.89 16.41
C VAL A 606 -1.82 64.40 15.51
N PHE A 607 -1.72 63.16 15.04
CA PHE A 607 -2.71 62.52 14.18
C PHE A 607 -3.26 61.24 14.84
N THR A 608 -4.58 61.17 14.99
CA THR A 608 -5.28 60.00 15.51
C THR A 608 -5.72 59.10 14.36
N ARG A 609 -5.32 57.82 14.39
CA ARG A 609 -5.74 56.83 13.39
C ARG A 609 -7.22 56.50 13.53
N THR A 610 -8.00 56.74 12.48
CA THR A 610 -9.46 56.63 12.45
C THR A 610 -9.97 55.33 11.81
N SER A 611 -9.17 54.67 10.97
CA SER A 611 -9.52 53.38 10.38
C SER A 611 -8.34 52.42 10.21
N TYR A 612 -8.67 51.14 10.05
CA TYR A 612 -7.72 50.05 9.83
C TYR A 612 -8.17 49.19 8.65
N LYS A 613 -7.23 48.64 7.91
CA LYS A 613 -7.50 47.77 6.76
C LYS A 613 -7.75 46.34 7.26
N VAL A 614 -8.88 45.76 6.86
CA VAL A 614 -9.15 44.33 7.03
C VAL A 614 -9.17 43.69 5.64
N THR A 615 -8.36 42.65 5.45
CA THR A 615 -8.25 41.86 4.23
C THR A 615 -8.72 40.43 4.50
N ILE A 616 -9.47 39.82 3.58
CA ILE A 616 -9.92 38.42 3.63
C ILE A 616 -9.49 37.66 2.37
N ALA A 617 -9.00 36.44 2.54
CA ALA A 617 -8.60 35.54 1.45
C ALA A 617 -8.95 34.07 1.77
N ALA A 618 -9.08 33.26 0.70
CA ALA A 618 -9.10 31.80 0.77
C ALA A 618 -7.73 31.27 0.31
N ASP A 619 -7.18 30.30 1.04
CA ASP A 619 -5.87 29.70 0.75
C ASP A 619 -5.97 28.16 0.78
N PRO A 620 -5.82 27.45 -0.35
CA PRO A 620 -5.74 27.98 -1.71
C PRO A 620 -7.09 28.59 -2.16
N ALA A 621 -7.06 29.46 -3.17
CA ALA A 621 -8.25 30.21 -3.63
C ALA A 621 -9.34 29.31 -4.24
N GLU A 622 -8.95 28.19 -4.85
CA GLU A 622 -9.86 27.14 -5.33
C GLU A 622 -10.46 26.28 -4.20
N GLY A 623 -9.91 26.34 -2.98
CA GLY A 623 -10.35 25.52 -1.85
C GLY A 623 -11.65 25.99 -1.18
N GLY A 624 -12.04 27.25 -1.38
CA GLY A 624 -13.28 27.79 -0.81
C GLY A 624 -13.48 29.27 -1.08
N ALA A 625 -14.60 29.79 -0.56
CA ALA A 625 -14.93 31.20 -0.56
C ALA A 625 -14.90 31.78 0.87
N VAL A 626 -14.59 33.06 0.97
CA VAL A 626 -14.68 33.83 2.22
C VAL A 626 -15.66 34.99 2.06
N SER A 627 -16.37 35.32 3.15
CA SER A 627 -17.30 36.44 3.21
C SER A 627 -17.14 37.21 4.52
N SER A 628 -17.56 38.48 4.53
CA SER A 628 -17.51 39.40 5.68
C SER A 628 -18.90 39.98 5.93
N THR A 629 -19.26 40.17 7.19
CA THR A 629 -20.50 40.87 7.57
C THR A 629 -20.40 42.40 7.50
N ALA A 630 -19.19 42.94 7.28
CA ALA A 630 -18.92 44.38 7.35
C ALA A 630 -18.60 45.03 6.00
N PHE A 631 -18.23 44.25 4.98
CA PHE A 631 -17.89 44.73 3.64
C PHE A 631 -18.01 43.63 2.58
N GLU A 632 -18.15 44.03 1.32
CA GLU A 632 -18.05 43.15 0.15
C GLU A 632 -16.65 43.23 -0.48
N GLY A 633 -16.20 42.15 -1.11
CA GLY A 633 -14.87 42.05 -1.73
C GLY A 633 -13.74 41.66 -0.77
N ALA A 634 -12.50 41.70 -1.26
CA ALA A 634 -11.34 41.13 -0.55
C ALA A 634 -10.75 42.02 0.55
N SER A 635 -11.01 43.33 0.58
CA SER A 635 -10.52 44.20 1.67
C SER A 635 -11.27 45.52 1.78
N ALA A 636 -11.38 46.06 3.00
CA ALA A 636 -11.91 47.39 3.27
C ALA A 636 -11.14 48.11 4.40
N ASN A 637 -11.13 49.45 4.35
CA ASN A 637 -10.71 50.30 5.47
C ASN A 637 -11.92 50.58 6.37
N LEU A 638 -11.91 50.07 7.59
CA LEU A 638 -13.04 50.12 8.52
C LEU A 638 -12.74 51.03 9.71
N ALA A 639 -13.76 51.73 10.20
CA ALA A 639 -13.62 52.66 11.33
C ALA A 639 -13.10 51.93 12.59
N LYS A 640 -12.24 52.59 13.35
CA LYS A 640 -11.62 52.03 14.57
C LYS A 640 -12.68 51.47 15.52
N GLY A 641 -12.54 50.21 15.91
CA GLY A 641 -13.48 49.50 16.79
C GLY A 641 -14.66 48.81 16.06
N THR A 642 -14.67 48.78 14.72
CA THR A 642 -15.66 48.00 13.96
C THR A 642 -15.42 46.51 14.17
N SER A 643 -16.38 45.79 14.74
CA SER A 643 -16.34 44.31 14.77
C SER A 643 -16.65 43.73 13.39
N VAL A 644 -15.81 42.81 12.94
CA VAL A 644 -15.92 42.14 11.62
C VAL A 644 -16.04 40.65 11.85
N THR A 645 -17.19 40.08 11.49
CA THR A 645 -17.35 38.62 11.44
C THR A 645 -17.07 38.14 10.03
N VAL A 646 -16.20 37.14 9.89
CA VAL A 646 -15.84 36.53 8.60
C VAL A 646 -16.18 35.05 8.62
N THR A 647 -16.64 34.52 7.48
CA THR A 647 -17.08 33.11 7.35
C THR A 647 -16.44 32.46 6.12
N ALA A 648 -15.83 31.30 6.34
CA ALA A 648 -15.25 30.43 5.32
C ALA A 648 -16.27 29.37 4.87
N THR A 649 -16.40 29.18 3.56
CA THR A 649 -17.23 28.13 2.93
C THR A 649 -16.34 27.30 2.02
N ALA A 650 -16.15 26.01 2.32
CA ALA A 650 -15.31 25.14 1.50
C ALA A 650 -16.00 24.79 0.17
N ASN A 651 -15.20 24.66 -0.89
CA ASN A 651 -15.67 24.17 -2.19
C ASN A 651 -15.76 22.63 -2.17
N PRO A 652 -16.55 22.01 -3.07
CA PRO A 652 -16.59 20.55 -3.20
C PRO A 652 -15.20 19.95 -3.42
N GLY A 653 -14.86 18.88 -2.69
CA GLY A 653 -13.52 18.30 -2.68
C GLY A 653 -12.54 18.93 -1.69
N TYR A 654 -12.95 19.93 -0.89
CA TYR A 654 -12.13 20.56 0.14
C TYR A 654 -12.86 20.61 1.49
N ARG A 655 -12.08 20.79 2.56
CA ARG A 655 -12.57 21.16 3.89
C ARG A 655 -11.87 22.41 4.41
N PHE A 656 -12.57 23.23 5.19
CA PHE A 656 -11.95 24.29 5.98
C PHE A 656 -11.13 23.70 7.13
N LYS A 657 -9.98 24.29 7.43
CA LYS A 657 -9.02 23.79 8.43
C LYS A 657 -8.79 24.77 9.58
N HIS A 658 -8.48 26.03 9.28
CA HIS A 658 -8.29 27.09 10.28
C HIS A 658 -8.23 28.49 9.64
N TRP A 659 -8.41 29.53 10.44
CA TRP A 659 -8.10 30.92 10.07
C TRP A 659 -6.72 31.32 10.58
N THR A 660 -5.96 32.05 9.77
CA THR A 660 -4.78 32.82 10.20
C THR A 660 -5.02 34.31 10.04
N ASP A 661 -4.58 35.12 11.01
CA ASP A 661 -4.47 36.57 10.94
C ASP A 661 -2.99 36.98 10.91
N ASN A 662 -2.57 37.78 9.93
CA ASN A 662 -1.18 38.24 9.78
C ASN A 662 -0.18 37.05 9.86
N GLY A 663 -0.53 35.92 9.23
CA GLY A 663 0.26 34.67 9.22
C GLY A 663 0.20 33.80 10.49
N LYS A 664 -0.56 34.19 11.52
CA LYS A 664 -0.70 33.44 12.78
C LYS A 664 -2.09 32.84 12.94
N GLN A 665 -2.20 31.55 13.28
CA GLN A 665 -3.49 30.90 13.53
C GLN A 665 -4.29 31.60 14.65
N VAL A 666 -5.56 31.90 14.38
CA VAL A 666 -6.49 32.60 15.30
C VAL A 666 -7.76 31.81 15.65
N GLY A 667 -8.15 30.81 14.84
CA GLY A 667 -9.32 29.97 15.15
C GLY A 667 -9.45 28.74 14.24
N THR A 668 -10.20 27.75 14.70
CA THR A 668 -10.55 26.52 13.94
C THR A 668 -12.04 26.45 13.57
N ASP A 669 -12.85 27.40 14.05
CA ASP A 669 -14.24 27.54 13.63
C ASP A 669 -14.30 28.22 12.26
N ALA A 670 -15.24 27.79 11.40
CA ALA A 670 -15.39 28.35 10.05
C ALA A 670 -15.77 29.84 10.05
N THR A 671 -16.36 30.32 11.15
CA THR A 671 -16.68 31.73 11.39
C THR A 671 -15.87 32.26 12.57
N ILE A 672 -15.18 33.39 12.38
CA ILE A 672 -14.49 34.12 13.46
C ILE A 672 -14.90 35.61 13.46
N THR A 673 -14.66 36.30 14.57
CA THR A 673 -14.85 37.75 14.68
C THR A 673 -13.56 38.43 15.14
N VAL A 674 -13.16 39.50 14.44
CA VAL A 674 -12.08 40.41 14.85
C VAL A 674 -12.62 41.82 15.07
N GLU A 675 -11.83 42.71 15.68
CA GLU A 675 -12.17 44.12 15.87
C GLU A 675 -11.13 44.98 15.15
N ALA A 676 -11.55 45.93 14.32
CA ALA A 676 -10.66 46.81 13.56
C ALA A 676 -9.93 47.82 14.47
N ILE A 677 -8.93 47.33 15.22
CA ILE A 677 -8.02 48.11 16.09
C ILE A 677 -6.55 48.01 15.66
N VAL A 678 -6.26 47.09 14.74
CA VAL A 678 -4.99 46.93 13.99
C VAL A 678 -5.35 46.55 12.55
N ASP A 679 -4.36 46.57 11.65
CA ASP A 679 -4.55 46.03 10.30
C ASP A 679 -4.56 44.49 10.34
N HIS A 680 -5.51 43.88 9.63
CA HIS A 680 -5.76 42.43 9.65
C HIS A 680 -5.63 41.82 8.25
N GLU A 681 -4.95 40.68 8.18
CA GLU A 681 -4.81 39.87 6.96
C GLU A 681 -5.29 38.45 7.26
N LEU A 682 -6.59 38.22 7.04
CA LEU A 682 -7.30 37.00 7.41
C LEU A 682 -7.33 36.02 6.23
N ALA A 683 -6.59 34.92 6.34
CA ALA A 683 -6.65 33.82 5.38
C ALA A 683 -7.39 32.62 5.98
N ALA A 684 -8.40 32.13 5.26
CA ALA A 684 -9.08 30.87 5.55
C ALA A 684 -8.33 29.74 4.84
N HIS A 685 -7.73 28.83 5.62
CA HIS A 685 -6.97 27.71 5.11
C HIS A 685 -7.88 26.52 4.82
N PHE A 686 -7.80 26.02 3.59
CA PHE A 686 -8.55 24.87 3.09
C PHE A 686 -7.61 23.70 2.78
N GLU A 687 -8.11 22.48 2.94
CA GLU A 687 -7.38 21.24 2.71
C GLU A 687 -8.17 20.37 1.72
N ALA A 688 -7.51 19.91 0.67
CA ALA A 688 -8.11 19.01 -0.30
C ALA A 688 -8.41 17.64 0.33
N LEU A 689 -9.58 17.09 0.00
CA LEU A 689 -9.99 15.75 0.38
C LEU A 689 -9.47 14.74 -0.64
N PHE A 690 -9.06 13.56 -0.17
CA PHE A 690 -8.70 12.46 -1.06
C PHE A 690 -9.95 11.96 -1.80
N GLN A 691 -9.88 11.86 -3.12
CA GLN A 691 -10.97 11.34 -3.95
C GLN A 691 -10.84 9.82 -4.09
N ASP A 692 -11.86 9.09 -3.68
CA ASP A 692 -11.93 7.63 -3.78
C ASP A 692 -13.05 7.18 -4.72
N GLU A 693 -12.79 6.14 -5.51
CA GLU A 693 -13.82 5.51 -6.34
C GLU A 693 -14.71 4.57 -5.52
N VAL A 694 -15.97 4.46 -5.90
CA VAL A 694 -16.90 3.49 -5.33
C VAL A 694 -16.49 2.08 -5.81
N PRO A 695 -16.19 1.11 -4.92
CA PRO A 695 -15.75 -0.23 -5.31
C PRO A 695 -16.72 -0.95 -6.26
N ALA A 696 -16.15 -1.65 -7.25
CA ALA A 696 -16.92 -2.42 -8.21
C ALA A 696 -17.64 -3.63 -7.58
N ASN A 697 -18.83 -3.96 -8.11
CA ASN A 697 -19.66 -5.05 -7.61
C ASN A 697 -18.95 -6.41 -7.69
N VAL A 698 -18.88 -7.13 -6.57
CA VAL A 698 -18.22 -8.44 -6.44
C VAL A 698 -19.21 -9.60 -6.65
N SER A 699 -18.74 -10.71 -7.24
CA SER A 699 -19.43 -12.00 -7.19
C SER A 699 -18.48 -13.09 -6.68
N ARG A 700 -18.99 -14.00 -5.84
CA ARG A 700 -18.26 -15.14 -5.28
C ARG A 700 -19.07 -16.42 -5.46
N VAL A 701 -18.42 -17.58 -5.34
CA VAL A 701 -19.07 -18.89 -5.24
C VAL A 701 -19.17 -19.27 -3.76
N TYR A 702 -20.22 -19.98 -3.36
CA TYR A 702 -20.38 -20.50 -2.02
C TYR A 702 -19.22 -21.45 -1.62
N ASN A 703 -18.75 -21.36 -0.37
CA ASN A 703 -17.55 -22.08 0.10
C ASN A 703 -17.68 -22.67 1.52
N GLY A 704 -18.90 -22.76 2.07
CA GLY A 704 -19.16 -23.27 3.43
C GLY A 704 -18.85 -22.30 4.59
N ALA A 705 -18.22 -21.15 4.34
CA ALA A 705 -17.77 -20.20 5.36
C ALA A 705 -18.39 -18.79 5.17
N ASP A 706 -18.25 -17.93 6.18
CA ASP A 706 -18.52 -16.50 6.03
C ASP A 706 -17.54 -15.87 5.04
N GLN A 707 -18.07 -15.18 4.04
CA GLN A 707 -17.29 -14.51 2.99
C GLN A 707 -17.43 -13.00 3.11
N THR A 708 -16.31 -12.28 3.04
CA THR A 708 -16.29 -10.81 2.99
C THR A 708 -16.06 -10.35 1.55
N ALA A 709 -16.97 -9.55 1.00
CA ALA A 709 -16.77 -8.86 -0.28
C ALA A 709 -16.05 -7.52 -0.09
N TYR A 710 -16.42 -6.76 0.95
CA TYR A 710 -15.85 -5.46 1.25
C TYR A 710 -15.48 -5.40 2.73
N ALA A 711 -14.27 -4.94 3.00
CA ALA A 711 -13.75 -4.67 4.35
C ALA A 711 -13.38 -3.18 4.48
N ASP A 712 -13.11 -2.75 5.71
CA ASP A 712 -12.57 -1.42 6.01
C ASP A 712 -11.25 -1.16 5.28
N THR A 713 -11.12 0.03 4.68
CA THR A 713 -9.92 0.49 3.99
C THR A 713 -9.31 1.70 4.71
N SER A 714 -8.29 2.34 4.12
CA SER A 714 -7.86 3.68 4.54
C SER A 714 -8.96 4.73 4.33
N ALA A 715 -9.76 4.60 3.26
CA ALA A 715 -10.70 5.61 2.81
C ALA A 715 -12.12 5.47 3.37
N TYR A 716 -12.60 4.25 3.62
CA TYR A 716 -13.97 4.01 4.09
C TYR A 716 -14.07 2.94 5.17
N THR A 717 -15.17 2.98 5.92
CA THR A 717 -15.67 1.89 6.77
C THR A 717 -16.84 1.18 6.11
N VAL A 718 -17.06 -0.10 6.41
CA VAL A 718 -18.25 -0.85 5.98
C VAL A 718 -19.27 -0.89 7.11
N ARG A 719 -20.31 -0.04 7.06
CA ARG A 719 -21.34 0.05 8.13
C ARG A 719 -22.21 -1.19 8.24
N SER A 720 -22.48 -1.87 7.13
CA SER A 720 -23.30 -3.08 7.09
C SER A 720 -23.09 -3.85 5.79
N GLY A 721 -23.48 -5.14 5.77
CA GLY A 721 -23.62 -5.93 4.54
C GLY A 721 -22.34 -6.34 3.81
N GLY A 722 -21.15 -6.03 4.35
CA GLY A 722 -19.86 -6.40 3.75
C GLY A 722 -19.53 -7.90 3.73
N SER A 723 -20.20 -8.68 4.59
CA SER A 723 -19.98 -10.13 4.77
C SER A 723 -21.29 -10.92 4.84
N ALA A 724 -21.27 -12.16 4.32
CA ALA A 724 -22.35 -13.14 4.41
C ALA A 724 -21.82 -14.56 4.16
N LYS A 725 -22.49 -15.60 4.70
CA LYS A 725 -22.19 -17.02 4.38
C LYS A 725 -22.99 -17.55 3.19
N ALA A 726 -24.33 -17.43 3.24
CA ALA A 726 -25.25 -18.12 2.33
C ALA A 726 -25.24 -17.60 0.89
N VAL A 727 -25.86 -18.34 -0.03
CA VAL A 727 -26.18 -17.86 -1.38
C VAL A 727 -27.18 -16.72 -1.33
N GLY A 728 -26.97 -15.69 -2.15
CA GLY A 728 -27.88 -14.57 -2.25
C GLY A 728 -27.30 -13.34 -2.95
N SER A 729 -28.11 -12.29 -3.01
CA SER A 729 -27.70 -10.94 -3.37
C SER A 729 -27.68 -10.07 -2.12
N TYR A 730 -26.58 -9.36 -1.93
CA TYR A 730 -26.29 -8.56 -0.74
C TYR A 730 -25.96 -7.13 -1.15
N THR A 731 -26.19 -6.19 -0.23
CA THR A 731 -25.83 -4.78 -0.40
C THR A 731 -25.01 -4.36 0.80
N ALA A 732 -23.78 -3.90 0.56
CA ALA A 732 -22.93 -3.32 1.58
C ALA A 732 -23.08 -1.80 1.58
N VAL A 733 -23.08 -1.20 2.77
CA VAL A 733 -23.12 0.26 2.94
C VAL A 733 -21.73 0.75 3.32
N LEU A 734 -21.14 1.58 2.46
CA LEU A 734 -19.81 2.14 2.60
C LEU A 734 -19.91 3.61 3.04
N SER A 735 -19.12 3.98 4.04
CA SER A 735 -19.08 5.34 4.57
C SER A 735 -17.65 5.83 4.65
N LEU A 736 -17.39 7.02 4.11
CA LEU A 736 -16.05 7.58 4.08
C LEU A 736 -15.51 7.90 5.48
N LYS A 737 -14.19 7.81 5.59
CA LYS A 737 -13.41 8.26 6.75
C LYS A 737 -13.11 9.76 6.59
N GLU A 738 -12.76 10.41 7.70
CA GLU A 738 -12.46 11.84 7.73
C GLU A 738 -11.27 12.15 6.79
N GLY A 739 -11.41 13.19 5.94
CA GLY A 739 -10.40 13.56 4.94
C GLY A 739 -10.63 12.98 3.54
N HIS A 740 -11.67 12.16 3.34
CA HIS A 740 -12.01 11.56 2.04
C HIS A 740 -13.33 12.11 1.46
N ILE A 741 -13.48 12.01 0.13
CA ILE A 741 -14.68 12.31 -0.65
C ILE A 741 -14.83 11.28 -1.78
N TRP A 742 -16.03 10.98 -2.25
CA TRP A 742 -16.21 10.11 -3.41
C TRP A 742 -15.83 10.84 -4.70
N SER A 743 -15.49 10.10 -5.76
CA SER A 743 -15.19 10.65 -7.09
C SER A 743 -16.36 11.39 -7.76
N ASP A 744 -17.59 11.28 -7.24
CA ASP A 744 -18.74 12.11 -7.61
C ASP A 744 -18.90 13.40 -6.76
N LEU A 745 -17.88 13.74 -5.96
CA LEU A 745 -17.82 14.90 -5.05
C LEU A 745 -18.89 14.91 -3.95
N THR A 746 -19.39 13.74 -3.54
CA THR A 746 -20.29 13.60 -2.39
C THR A 746 -19.60 12.94 -1.19
N THR A 747 -20.14 13.18 0.01
CA THR A 747 -19.71 12.55 1.28
C THR A 747 -20.72 11.53 1.81
N GLU A 748 -21.83 11.30 1.09
CA GLU A 748 -22.93 10.42 1.50
C GLU A 748 -22.56 8.93 1.42
N ASP A 749 -23.25 8.11 2.21
CA ASP A 749 -23.09 6.64 2.19
C ASP A 749 -23.38 6.06 0.79
N LYS A 750 -22.53 5.13 0.33
CA LYS A 750 -22.72 4.42 -0.95
C LYS A 750 -23.17 3.00 -0.69
N SER A 751 -24.20 2.57 -1.42
CA SER A 751 -24.68 1.18 -1.42
C SER A 751 -24.10 0.45 -2.63
N VAL A 752 -23.24 -0.55 -2.38
CA VAL A 752 -22.66 -1.42 -3.42
C VAL A 752 -23.25 -2.82 -3.33
N SER A 753 -23.55 -3.44 -4.47
CA SER A 753 -24.14 -4.79 -4.49
C SER A 753 -23.06 -5.85 -4.67
N TRP A 754 -23.31 -7.03 -4.12
CA TRP A 754 -22.47 -8.20 -4.34
C TRP A 754 -23.30 -9.49 -4.23
N THR A 755 -22.75 -10.60 -4.72
CA THR A 755 -23.47 -11.88 -4.78
C THR A 755 -22.62 -13.05 -4.30
N ILE A 756 -23.27 -14.02 -3.67
CA ILE A 756 -22.76 -15.38 -3.48
C ILE A 756 -23.62 -16.30 -4.34
N THR A 757 -22.98 -17.00 -5.27
CA THR A 757 -23.59 -17.94 -6.21
C THR A 757 -23.49 -19.39 -5.72
N PRO A 758 -24.42 -20.29 -6.09
CA PRO A 758 -24.40 -21.67 -5.62
C PRO A 758 -23.11 -22.42 -5.97
N ALA A 759 -22.65 -23.25 -5.03
CA ALA A 759 -21.59 -24.22 -5.31
C ALA A 759 -22.16 -25.41 -6.09
N GLU A 760 -21.37 -25.97 -6.99
CA GLU A 760 -21.76 -27.14 -7.78
C GLU A 760 -21.63 -28.45 -6.98
N VAL A 761 -22.65 -29.31 -7.08
CA VAL A 761 -22.66 -30.66 -6.49
C VAL A 761 -23.13 -31.70 -7.50
N ILE A 762 -22.65 -32.92 -7.30
CA ILE A 762 -23.12 -34.11 -8.02
C ILE A 762 -23.80 -35.07 -7.03
N ALA A 763 -24.87 -35.71 -7.48
CA ALA A 763 -25.64 -36.68 -6.70
C ALA A 763 -25.74 -38.01 -7.43
N ALA A 764 -25.65 -39.11 -6.69
CA ALA A 764 -25.88 -40.46 -7.17
C ALA A 764 -27.19 -41.02 -6.58
N VAL A 765 -27.92 -41.78 -7.39
CA VAL A 765 -29.10 -42.55 -6.96
C VAL A 765 -28.96 -43.99 -7.45
N THR A 766 -29.58 -44.92 -6.76
CA THR A 766 -29.72 -46.32 -7.20
C THR A 766 -31.15 -46.57 -7.67
N ALA A 767 -31.37 -47.65 -8.40
CA ALA A 767 -32.69 -48.17 -8.73
C ALA A 767 -32.86 -49.54 -8.07
N ALA A 768 -34.04 -49.79 -7.49
CA ALA A 768 -34.33 -51.07 -6.84
C ALA A 768 -34.66 -52.15 -7.89
N ASP A 769 -33.93 -53.27 -7.82
CA ASP A 769 -34.18 -54.47 -8.63
C ASP A 769 -35.58 -55.03 -8.37
N ARG A 770 -36.21 -55.58 -9.42
CA ARG A 770 -37.58 -56.12 -9.32
C ARG A 770 -37.88 -57.21 -10.33
N ALA A 771 -38.92 -57.99 -10.08
CA ALA A 771 -39.49 -58.87 -11.09
C ALA A 771 -40.13 -58.09 -12.26
N TYR A 772 -40.23 -58.75 -13.41
CA TYR A 772 -40.98 -58.32 -14.57
C TYR A 772 -42.44 -57.99 -14.22
N ALA A 773 -42.94 -56.90 -14.78
CA ALA A 773 -44.31 -56.43 -14.60
C ALA A 773 -44.79 -55.76 -15.91
N ALA A 774 -45.61 -56.46 -16.68
CA ALA A 774 -46.01 -56.08 -18.03
C ALA A 774 -46.59 -54.66 -18.11
N GLY A 775 -46.07 -53.87 -19.04
CA GLY A 775 -46.45 -52.47 -19.27
C GLY A 775 -45.82 -51.46 -18.30
N ASN A 776 -45.14 -51.89 -17.24
CA ASN A 776 -44.50 -50.99 -16.28
C ASN A 776 -43.01 -50.76 -16.60
N LYS A 777 -42.68 -49.55 -17.07
CA LYS A 777 -41.31 -49.10 -17.34
C LYS A 777 -40.69 -48.25 -16.22
N GLU A 778 -41.45 -47.90 -15.18
CA GLU A 778 -40.93 -47.13 -14.04
C GLU A 778 -40.21 -48.05 -13.04
N VAL A 779 -39.25 -47.48 -12.31
CA VAL A 779 -38.53 -48.15 -11.22
C VAL A 779 -38.44 -47.23 -10.00
N THR A 780 -38.45 -47.83 -8.81
CA THR A 780 -38.21 -47.11 -7.56
C THR A 780 -36.75 -46.65 -7.52
N LEU A 781 -36.54 -45.35 -7.32
CA LEU A 781 -35.22 -44.78 -7.06
C LEU A 781 -34.96 -44.69 -5.56
N GLU A 782 -33.71 -44.93 -5.17
CA GLU A 782 -33.24 -44.80 -3.79
C GLU A 782 -32.07 -43.80 -3.74
N ALA A 783 -31.98 -43.03 -2.66
CA ALA A 783 -30.97 -41.99 -2.51
C ALA A 783 -29.59 -42.60 -2.24
N GLY A 784 -28.61 -42.29 -3.08
CA GLY A 784 -27.22 -42.65 -2.90
C GLY A 784 -26.44 -41.55 -2.16
N TRP A 785 -25.21 -41.31 -2.61
CA TRP A 785 -24.32 -40.29 -2.07
C TRP A 785 -24.44 -38.95 -2.81
N ILE A 786 -24.01 -37.87 -2.15
CA ILE A 786 -23.83 -36.54 -2.73
C ILE A 786 -22.38 -36.11 -2.51
N SER A 787 -21.79 -35.38 -3.47
CA SER A 787 -20.40 -34.90 -3.40
C SER A 787 -20.32 -33.41 -3.80
N GLY A 788 -19.36 -32.70 -3.20
CA GLY A 788 -19.19 -31.23 -3.29
C GLY A 788 -19.80 -30.43 -2.13
N VAL A 789 -20.46 -31.10 -1.16
CA VAL A 789 -21.04 -30.44 0.02
C VAL A 789 -19.96 -30.10 1.04
N PHE A 790 -19.94 -28.85 1.54
CA PHE A 790 -18.98 -28.38 2.53
C PHE A 790 -19.33 -28.87 3.95
N SER A 791 -18.28 -29.11 4.76
CA SER A 791 -18.42 -29.67 6.10
C SER A 791 -19.23 -28.77 7.03
N GLY A 792 -20.34 -29.31 7.57
CA GLY A 792 -21.24 -28.64 8.52
C GLY A 792 -22.59 -28.23 7.93
N ASP A 793 -22.72 -28.22 6.60
CA ASP A 793 -23.99 -27.95 5.92
C ASP A 793 -24.84 -29.23 5.80
N THR A 794 -26.18 -29.10 5.82
CA THR A 794 -27.10 -30.23 5.64
C THR A 794 -27.77 -30.18 4.27
N VAL A 795 -27.27 -31.00 3.34
CA VAL A 795 -27.83 -31.22 2.00
C VAL A 795 -28.13 -32.71 1.81
N THR A 796 -29.27 -33.01 1.18
CA THR A 796 -29.80 -34.35 0.94
C THR A 796 -30.36 -34.45 -0.48
N ILE A 797 -30.64 -35.67 -0.95
CA ILE A 797 -31.28 -35.91 -2.25
C ILE A 797 -32.81 -35.95 -2.05
N ASP A 798 -33.53 -35.04 -2.70
CA ASP A 798 -34.98 -35.06 -2.77
C ASP A 798 -35.46 -35.83 -4.00
N LEU A 799 -36.14 -36.95 -3.75
CA LEU A 799 -36.73 -37.83 -4.76
C LEU A 799 -38.24 -37.65 -4.93
N SER A 800 -38.87 -36.69 -4.23
CA SER A 800 -40.33 -36.47 -4.27
C SER A 800 -40.90 -36.15 -5.65
N ALA A 801 -40.07 -35.61 -6.54
CA ALA A 801 -40.39 -35.34 -7.94
C ALA A 801 -39.58 -36.21 -8.93
N ALA A 802 -38.78 -37.15 -8.43
CA ALA A 802 -37.87 -37.94 -9.24
C ALA A 802 -38.57 -39.14 -9.92
N LYS A 803 -38.09 -39.52 -11.10
CA LYS A 803 -38.54 -40.67 -11.88
C LYS A 803 -37.36 -41.40 -12.50
N GLY A 804 -37.27 -42.70 -12.24
CA GLY A 804 -36.44 -43.64 -12.97
C GLY A 804 -37.27 -44.38 -14.02
N THR A 805 -36.84 -44.35 -15.28
CA THR A 805 -37.56 -44.99 -16.40
C THR A 805 -36.64 -45.83 -17.29
N MET A 806 -37.09 -47.02 -17.67
CA MET A 806 -36.42 -47.88 -18.64
C MET A 806 -36.95 -47.63 -20.06
N ALA A 807 -36.14 -47.92 -21.08
CA ALA A 807 -36.57 -47.85 -22.49
C ALA A 807 -37.75 -48.81 -22.78
N ASP A 808 -37.71 -49.99 -22.18
CA ASP A 808 -38.71 -51.05 -22.28
C ASP A 808 -38.80 -51.88 -20.99
N ASP A 809 -39.89 -52.61 -20.84
CA ASP A 809 -40.30 -53.31 -19.63
C ASP A 809 -39.80 -54.76 -19.52
N THR A 810 -39.06 -55.29 -20.50
CA THR A 810 -38.63 -56.71 -20.50
C THR A 810 -37.72 -57.08 -19.32
N SER A 811 -37.60 -58.37 -19.03
CA SER A 811 -36.53 -58.91 -18.20
C SER A 811 -35.14 -58.65 -18.80
N GLY A 812 -34.12 -58.55 -17.93
CA GLY A 812 -32.72 -58.35 -18.29
C GLY A 812 -31.88 -57.85 -17.12
N MET A 813 -30.57 -58.13 -17.14
CA MET A 813 -29.61 -57.58 -16.17
C MET A 813 -29.07 -56.22 -16.63
N ASN A 814 -28.73 -55.36 -15.68
CA ASN A 814 -28.09 -54.04 -15.91
C ASN A 814 -28.83 -53.13 -16.92
N LYS A 815 -30.17 -53.18 -16.95
CA LYS A 815 -30.97 -52.31 -17.84
C LYS A 815 -30.77 -50.84 -17.45
N THR A 816 -30.45 -50.00 -18.43
CA THR A 816 -30.20 -48.57 -18.19
C THR A 816 -31.47 -47.85 -17.75
N VAL A 817 -31.36 -47.04 -16.69
CA VAL A 817 -32.43 -46.22 -16.14
C VAL A 817 -32.17 -44.75 -16.48
N THR A 818 -33.10 -44.12 -17.19
CA THR A 818 -33.11 -42.66 -17.37
C THR A 818 -33.72 -42.03 -16.13
N VAL A 819 -32.91 -41.22 -15.42
CA VAL A 819 -33.32 -40.50 -14.21
C VAL A 819 -33.64 -39.05 -14.54
N THR A 820 -34.77 -38.56 -14.02
CA THR A 820 -35.21 -37.17 -14.16
C THR A 820 -35.90 -36.68 -12.88
N GLY A 821 -35.98 -35.38 -12.65
CA GLY A 821 -36.72 -34.77 -11.55
C GLY A 821 -36.06 -34.83 -10.17
N VAL A 822 -34.80 -35.30 -10.07
CA VAL A 822 -34.03 -35.31 -8.82
C VAL A 822 -33.67 -33.88 -8.42
N LYS A 823 -33.82 -33.58 -7.12
CA LYS A 823 -33.55 -32.26 -6.52
C LYS A 823 -32.63 -32.38 -5.31
N LEU A 824 -32.17 -31.22 -4.82
CA LEU A 824 -31.52 -31.09 -3.52
C LEU A 824 -32.56 -30.72 -2.46
N GLY A 825 -32.47 -31.35 -1.29
CA GLY A 825 -33.23 -31.05 -0.09
C GLY A 825 -32.31 -30.83 1.13
N GLY A 826 -32.88 -30.57 2.31
CA GLY A 826 -32.12 -30.17 3.50
C GLY A 826 -32.14 -28.65 3.73
N THR A 827 -31.57 -28.19 4.85
CA THR A 827 -31.59 -26.77 5.25
C THR A 827 -30.73 -25.89 4.36
N ASP A 828 -29.62 -26.43 3.86
CA ASP A 828 -28.58 -25.67 3.18
C ASP A 828 -28.62 -25.87 1.66
N ALA A 829 -29.61 -26.60 1.15
CA ALA A 829 -29.77 -26.96 -0.27
C ALA A 829 -29.74 -25.75 -1.21
N ALA A 830 -30.24 -24.60 -0.78
CA ALA A 830 -30.22 -23.35 -1.56
C ALA A 830 -28.81 -22.78 -1.78
N ASN A 831 -27.80 -23.23 -1.02
CA ASN A 831 -26.41 -22.84 -1.21
C ASN A 831 -25.71 -23.60 -2.36
N TYR A 832 -26.40 -24.56 -2.98
CA TYR A 832 -25.83 -25.49 -3.95
C TYR A 832 -26.71 -25.64 -5.20
N THR A 833 -26.10 -26.02 -6.31
CA THR A 833 -26.78 -26.41 -7.55
C THR A 833 -26.35 -27.80 -7.98
N LEU A 834 -27.30 -28.63 -8.37
CA LEU A 834 -27.04 -29.95 -8.93
C LEU A 834 -26.62 -29.78 -10.40
N THR A 835 -25.36 -30.05 -10.72
CA THR A 835 -24.78 -29.77 -12.06
C THR A 835 -25.48 -30.56 -13.18
N GLU A 836 -25.81 -31.82 -12.92
CA GLU A 836 -26.56 -32.68 -13.86
C GLU A 836 -27.48 -33.66 -13.13
N GLN A 837 -28.47 -34.21 -13.83
CA GLN A 837 -29.30 -35.31 -13.29
C GLN A 837 -28.46 -36.60 -13.21
N PRO A 838 -28.65 -37.45 -12.17
CA PRO A 838 -27.82 -38.64 -11.98
C PRO A 838 -27.80 -39.56 -13.21
N SER A 839 -26.60 -39.91 -13.66
CA SER A 839 -26.38 -40.75 -14.84
C SER A 839 -25.77 -42.11 -14.47
N GLY A 840 -25.70 -43.05 -15.43
CA GLY A 840 -25.12 -44.38 -15.23
C GLY A 840 -25.93 -45.36 -14.38
N VAL A 841 -27.15 -45.00 -13.96
CA VAL A 841 -28.01 -45.85 -13.13
C VAL A 841 -28.52 -47.06 -13.92
N THR A 842 -28.45 -48.25 -13.31
CA THR A 842 -28.92 -49.51 -13.87
C THR A 842 -29.82 -50.27 -12.90
N VAL A 843 -30.65 -51.16 -13.43
CA VAL A 843 -31.55 -52.05 -12.68
C VAL A 843 -31.55 -53.45 -13.28
N ASN A 844 -31.72 -54.49 -12.46
CA ASN A 844 -32.00 -55.84 -12.91
C ASN A 844 -33.51 -56.10 -12.86
N ILE A 845 -34.05 -56.59 -13.98
CA ILE A 845 -35.44 -57.03 -14.09
C ILE A 845 -35.45 -58.56 -14.17
N GLU A 846 -35.78 -59.22 -13.07
CA GLU A 846 -35.87 -60.68 -12.98
C GLU A 846 -37.09 -61.22 -13.75
N LYS A 847 -37.01 -62.43 -14.28
CA LYS A 847 -38.16 -63.08 -14.95
C LYS A 847 -39.28 -63.36 -13.94
N ALA A 848 -40.53 -63.10 -14.32
CA ALA A 848 -41.68 -63.36 -13.48
C ALA A 848 -42.05 -64.86 -13.43
N GLU A 849 -42.66 -65.29 -12.33
CA GLU A 849 -43.24 -66.64 -12.19
C GLU A 849 -44.51 -66.79 -13.05
N GLN A 850 -44.66 -67.90 -13.77
CA GLN A 850 -45.93 -68.24 -14.45
C GLN A 850 -46.96 -68.80 -13.45
N ARG A 851 -47.41 -67.97 -12.50
CA ARG A 851 -48.20 -68.39 -11.32
C ARG A 851 -49.51 -69.12 -11.63
N ASP A 852 -50.10 -68.89 -12.79
CA ASP A 852 -51.32 -69.58 -13.22
C ASP A 852 -51.06 -70.96 -13.86
N PHE A 853 -49.80 -71.33 -14.16
CA PHE A 853 -49.49 -72.57 -14.86
C PHE A 853 -49.78 -73.81 -14.00
N ARG A 854 -50.70 -74.65 -14.48
CA ARG A 854 -51.25 -75.78 -13.72
C ARG A 854 -51.80 -76.89 -14.59
N LEU A 855 -51.70 -78.11 -14.08
CA LEU A 855 -52.50 -79.25 -14.54
C LEU A 855 -53.93 -79.17 -13.98
N PRO A 856 -54.95 -79.74 -14.65
CA PRO A 856 -56.34 -79.66 -14.20
C PRO A 856 -56.62 -80.47 -12.93
N GLN A 857 -55.76 -81.43 -12.58
CA GLN A 857 -55.81 -82.26 -11.38
C GLN A 857 -54.39 -82.54 -10.90
N THR A 858 -54.17 -82.65 -9.59
CA THR A 858 -52.86 -83.00 -8.98
C THR A 858 -52.70 -84.50 -8.67
N ALA A 859 -53.80 -85.26 -8.72
CA ALA A 859 -53.76 -86.72 -8.73
C ALA A 859 -54.99 -87.27 -9.47
N VAL A 860 -54.84 -88.42 -10.12
CA VAL A 860 -55.92 -89.17 -10.77
C VAL A 860 -55.83 -90.64 -10.40
N SER A 861 -56.94 -91.23 -9.96
CA SER A 861 -57.06 -92.69 -9.86
C SER A 861 -57.74 -93.24 -11.11
N LYS A 862 -57.15 -94.28 -11.68
CA LYS A 862 -57.59 -94.96 -12.89
C LYS A 862 -57.53 -96.48 -12.72
N THR A 863 -58.15 -97.17 -13.68
CA THR A 863 -58.20 -98.62 -13.79
C THR A 863 -57.52 -99.05 -15.09
N TYR A 864 -56.79 -100.15 -15.08
CA TYR A 864 -56.23 -100.72 -16.30
C TYR A 864 -57.36 -101.14 -17.26
N GLY A 865 -57.33 -100.59 -18.48
CA GLY A 865 -58.43 -100.70 -19.44
C GLY A 865 -59.43 -99.53 -19.42
N ASP A 866 -59.26 -98.53 -18.54
CA ASP A 866 -59.98 -97.25 -18.69
C ASP A 866 -59.57 -96.55 -20.00
N ALA A 867 -60.50 -95.78 -20.58
CA ALA A 867 -60.21 -94.96 -21.73
C ALA A 867 -59.23 -93.81 -21.43
N ASP A 868 -58.47 -93.42 -22.45
CA ASP A 868 -57.60 -92.25 -22.48
C ASP A 868 -58.30 -90.99 -21.94
N PHE A 869 -57.54 -90.12 -21.28
CA PHE A 869 -58.07 -88.89 -20.67
C PHE A 869 -57.06 -87.74 -20.82
N SER A 870 -57.54 -86.50 -20.75
CA SER A 870 -56.67 -85.33 -20.88
C SER A 870 -56.21 -84.80 -19.52
N LEU A 871 -54.92 -84.50 -19.42
CA LEU A 871 -54.30 -83.65 -18.42
C LEU A 871 -53.67 -82.41 -19.10
N ALA A 872 -54.31 -81.85 -20.12
CA ALA A 872 -53.83 -80.64 -20.79
C ALA A 872 -53.63 -79.50 -19.78
N ALA A 873 -52.41 -79.00 -19.68
CA ALA A 873 -52.04 -77.92 -18.78
C ALA A 873 -52.62 -76.57 -19.25
N THR A 874 -52.86 -75.66 -18.32
CA THR A 874 -53.44 -74.34 -18.57
C THR A 874 -52.68 -73.26 -17.80
N GLY A 875 -52.75 -72.01 -18.27
CA GLY A 875 -52.09 -70.87 -17.59
C GLY A 875 -50.61 -70.67 -17.93
N ALA A 876 -50.08 -71.34 -18.96
CA ALA A 876 -48.79 -70.96 -19.55
C ALA A 876 -48.91 -69.59 -20.23
N VAL A 877 -47.85 -68.77 -20.15
CA VAL A 877 -47.88 -67.42 -20.73
C VAL A 877 -47.75 -67.44 -22.25
N SER A 878 -48.17 -66.35 -22.91
CA SER A 878 -48.04 -66.23 -24.36
C SER A 878 -46.58 -66.36 -24.80
N GLY A 879 -46.30 -67.22 -25.79
CA GLY A 879 -44.96 -67.53 -26.25
C GLY A 879 -44.24 -68.65 -25.48
N SER A 880 -44.75 -69.07 -24.31
CA SER A 880 -44.25 -70.27 -23.64
C SER A 880 -44.69 -71.53 -24.39
N THR A 881 -43.78 -72.51 -24.53
CA THR A 881 -44.09 -73.82 -25.09
C THR A 881 -44.33 -74.81 -23.95
N VAL A 882 -45.47 -75.50 -23.96
CA VAL A 882 -45.78 -76.56 -22.98
C VAL A 882 -45.25 -77.90 -23.48
N THR A 883 -44.61 -78.65 -22.60
CA THR A 883 -44.15 -80.03 -22.83
C THR A 883 -44.61 -80.94 -21.69
N TYR A 884 -44.67 -82.25 -21.95
CA TYR A 884 -45.13 -83.25 -20.99
C TYR A 884 -44.13 -84.41 -20.86
N GLU A 885 -44.00 -84.93 -19.64
CA GLU A 885 -43.06 -85.96 -19.25
C GLU A 885 -43.79 -86.99 -18.35
N SER A 886 -43.60 -88.29 -18.57
CA SER A 886 -44.12 -89.35 -17.70
C SER A 886 -42.99 -90.02 -16.94
N GLY A 887 -43.05 -90.01 -15.61
CA GLY A 887 -42.06 -90.65 -14.74
C GLY A 887 -42.06 -92.18 -14.79
N ASP A 888 -43.10 -92.82 -15.34
CA ASP A 888 -43.09 -94.25 -15.68
C ASP A 888 -43.99 -94.54 -16.90
N THR A 889 -43.33 -94.65 -18.06
CA THR A 889 -43.97 -95.01 -19.35
C THR A 889 -44.53 -96.44 -19.41
N GLY A 890 -44.17 -97.32 -18.46
CA GLY A 890 -44.76 -98.65 -18.31
C GLY A 890 -46.14 -98.61 -17.63
N VAL A 891 -46.48 -97.53 -16.93
CA VAL A 891 -47.80 -97.31 -16.31
C VAL A 891 -48.66 -96.42 -17.21
N VAL A 892 -48.17 -95.24 -17.61
CA VAL A 892 -48.86 -94.32 -18.52
C VAL A 892 -47.91 -93.58 -19.44
N THR A 893 -48.35 -93.33 -20.68
CA THR A 893 -47.70 -92.42 -21.62
C THR A 893 -48.56 -91.17 -21.82
N ILE A 894 -47.94 -90.07 -22.25
CA ILE A 894 -48.63 -88.79 -22.51
C ILE A 894 -48.12 -88.19 -23.82
N ASP A 895 -49.01 -87.58 -24.61
CA ASP A 895 -48.66 -86.89 -25.85
C ASP A 895 -48.47 -85.37 -25.67
N ASP A 896 -48.09 -84.69 -26.75
CA ASP A 896 -47.85 -83.24 -26.81
C ASP A 896 -49.13 -82.40 -26.59
N THR A 897 -50.31 -83.00 -26.74
CA THR A 897 -51.60 -82.37 -26.39
C THR A 897 -51.95 -82.51 -24.90
N GLY A 898 -51.15 -83.26 -24.13
CA GLY A 898 -51.41 -83.60 -22.74
C GLY A 898 -52.45 -84.72 -22.57
N LYS A 899 -52.68 -85.55 -23.59
CA LYS A 899 -53.58 -86.72 -23.50
C LYS A 899 -52.81 -87.94 -23.01
N VAL A 900 -53.33 -88.56 -21.95
CA VAL A 900 -52.76 -89.69 -21.24
C VAL A 900 -53.35 -91.00 -21.78
N HIS A 901 -52.47 -91.95 -22.10
CA HIS A 901 -52.80 -93.32 -22.47
C HIS A 901 -52.30 -94.31 -21.39
N ILE A 902 -53.11 -95.32 -21.06
CA ILE A 902 -52.83 -96.27 -19.98
C ILE A 902 -52.14 -97.52 -20.54
N VAL A 903 -50.93 -97.78 -20.04
CA VAL A 903 -50.02 -98.83 -20.54
C VAL A 903 -49.91 -100.01 -19.58
N GLY A 904 -50.05 -99.77 -18.27
CA GLY A 904 -49.91 -100.80 -17.24
C GLY A 904 -50.45 -100.37 -15.88
N VAL A 905 -50.20 -101.17 -14.85
CA VAL A 905 -50.61 -100.89 -13.46
C VAL A 905 -49.43 -100.44 -12.60
N GLY A 906 -49.70 -99.50 -11.70
CA GLY A 906 -48.68 -98.84 -10.87
C GLY A 906 -49.03 -97.36 -10.63
N THR A 907 -48.02 -96.55 -10.35
CA THR A 907 -48.17 -95.11 -10.12
C THR A 907 -47.07 -94.36 -10.85
N ALA A 908 -47.44 -93.37 -11.67
CA ALA A 908 -46.52 -92.50 -12.37
C ALA A 908 -46.82 -91.03 -12.05
N ALA A 909 -45.79 -90.18 -12.04
CA ALA A 909 -45.96 -88.73 -12.04
C ALA A 909 -45.94 -88.23 -13.50
N ILE A 910 -47.03 -87.60 -13.94
CA ILE A 910 -47.06 -86.79 -15.14
C ILE A 910 -46.58 -85.38 -14.75
N THR A 911 -45.50 -84.91 -15.37
CA THR A 911 -45.00 -83.54 -15.20
C THR A 911 -45.21 -82.77 -16.49
N ALA A 912 -45.92 -81.64 -16.41
CA ALA A 912 -45.97 -80.64 -17.48
C ALA A 912 -45.01 -79.50 -17.17
N ARG A 913 -44.33 -78.99 -18.20
CA ARG A 913 -43.39 -77.87 -18.12
C ARG A 913 -43.82 -76.79 -19.11
N ALA A 914 -44.06 -75.59 -18.63
CA ALA A 914 -44.14 -74.39 -19.45
C ALA A 914 -42.73 -73.79 -19.54
N ALA A 915 -42.12 -73.89 -20.72
CA ALA A 915 -40.77 -73.38 -20.95
C ALA A 915 -40.65 -71.89 -20.60
N GLU A 916 -39.45 -71.46 -20.22
CA GLU A 916 -39.17 -70.04 -20.03
C GLU A 916 -39.36 -69.22 -21.32
N THR A 917 -39.66 -67.94 -21.15
CA THR A 917 -39.69 -66.94 -22.22
C THR A 917 -38.63 -65.87 -21.93
N THR A 918 -38.62 -64.76 -22.70
CA THR A 918 -37.82 -63.59 -22.35
C THR A 918 -38.12 -63.10 -20.93
N ASP A 919 -39.41 -63.03 -20.56
CA ASP A 919 -39.89 -62.27 -19.40
C ASP A 919 -40.41 -63.12 -18.25
N TYR A 920 -40.63 -64.42 -18.49
CA TYR A 920 -41.14 -65.37 -17.50
C TYR A 920 -40.24 -66.62 -17.39
N ALA A 921 -40.04 -67.11 -16.17
CA ALA A 921 -39.25 -68.31 -15.87
C ALA A 921 -39.97 -69.60 -16.29
N GLU A 922 -39.26 -70.75 -16.31
CA GLU A 922 -39.91 -72.06 -16.43
C GLU A 922 -40.86 -72.27 -15.26
N ALA A 923 -42.02 -72.87 -15.52
CA ALA A 923 -42.93 -73.35 -14.49
C ALA A 923 -43.29 -74.81 -14.73
N THR A 924 -43.41 -75.57 -13.64
CA THR A 924 -43.70 -77.01 -13.69
C THR A 924 -44.93 -77.35 -12.86
N ALA A 925 -45.82 -78.17 -13.40
CA ALA A 925 -46.99 -78.71 -12.70
C ALA A 925 -46.96 -80.23 -12.77
N SER A 926 -47.27 -80.92 -11.67
CA SER A 926 -47.19 -82.38 -11.57
C SER A 926 -48.52 -83.00 -11.12
N CYS A 927 -48.82 -84.19 -11.66
CA CYS A 927 -50.02 -84.96 -11.37
C CYS A 927 -49.68 -86.44 -11.18
N ILE A 928 -50.08 -87.00 -10.04
CA ILE A 928 -49.84 -88.42 -9.73
C ILE A 928 -50.98 -89.26 -10.31
N VAL A 929 -50.69 -90.06 -11.34
CA VAL A 929 -51.64 -91.01 -11.95
C VAL A 929 -51.40 -92.40 -11.37
N THR A 930 -52.39 -92.92 -10.64
CA THR A 930 -52.37 -94.27 -10.06
C THR A 930 -53.32 -95.18 -10.83
N VAL A 931 -52.78 -96.16 -11.54
CA VAL A 931 -53.54 -97.15 -12.30
C VAL A 931 -53.63 -98.46 -11.51
N SER A 932 -54.83 -98.77 -11.01
CA SER A 932 -55.14 -100.04 -10.36
C SER A 932 -55.49 -101.14 -11.37
N LEU A 933 -55.32 -102.41 -11.00
CA LEU A 933 -56.03 -103.48 -11.71
C LEU A 933 -57.55 -103.30 -11.59
N LYS A 934 -58.29 -103.62 -12.67
CA LYS A 934 -59.76 -103.75 -12.70
C LYS A 934 -60.24 -104.85 -11.74
N TYR A 935 -59.43 -105.90 -11.65
CA TYR A 935 -59.60 -107.06 -10.79
C TYR A 935 -58.24 -107.47 -10.19
N ALA A 936 -58.10 -107.42 -8.87
CA ALA A 936 -56.93 -107.95 -8.19
C ALA A 936 -57.01 -109.48 -8.13
N VAL A 937 -56.04 -110.17 -8.74
CA VAL A 937 -55.96 -111.64 -8.72
C VAL A 937 -54.90 -112.05 -7.70
N SER A 938 -55.26 -112.93 -6.77
CA SER A 938 -54.34 -113.53 -5.80
C SER A 938 -54.54 -115.05 -5.77
N ALA A 939 -53.46 -115.80 -5.52
CA ALA A 939 -53.50 -117.24 -5.42
C ALA A 939 -52.85 -117.71 -4.11
N ALA A 940 -53.43 -118.72 -3.47
CA ALA A 940 -52.92 -119.33 -2.25
C ALA A 940 -53.02 -120.85 -2.35
N ALA A 941 -51.91 -121.54 -2.11
CA ALA A 941 -51.82 -123.01 -2.09
C ALA A 941 -51.84 -123.54 -0.65
N ALA A 942 -52.65 -124.55 -0.39
CA ALA A 942 -52.74 -125.25 0.90
C ALA A 942 -53.14 -126.71 0.68
N ASP A 943 -52.55 -127.64 1.44
CA ASP A 943 -52.89 -129.07 1.45
C ASP A 943 -52.93 -129.77 0.06
N GLY A 944 -52.18 -129.25 -0.92
CA GLY A 944 -52.10 -129.74 -2.30
C GLY A 944 -53.13 -129.11 -3.27
N GLU A 945 -54.04 -128.29 -2.75
CA GLU A 945 -55.03 -127.53 -3.51
C GLU A 945 -54.57 -126.07 -3.70
N VAL A 946 -54.93 -125.47 -4.84
CA VAL A 946 -54.72 -124.05 -5.12
C VAL A 946 -56.07 -123.35 -5.12
N THR A 947 -56.18 -122.27 -4.36
CA THR A 947 -57.29 -121.32 -4.44
C THR A 947 -56.86 -120.08 -5.22
N VAL A 948 -57.72 -119.58 -6.10
CA VAL A 948 -57.52 -118.31 -6.80
C VAL A 948 -58.67 -117.37 -6.47
N THR A 949 -58.35 -116.29 -5.77
CA THR A 949 -59.26 -115.20 -5.45
C THR A 949 -59.16 -114.11 -6.52
N VAL A 950 -60.31 -113.61 -6.97
CA VAL A 950 -60.41 -112.41 -7.80
C VAL A 950 -61.28 -111.38 -7.07
N GLU A 951 -60.73 -110.21 -6.83
CA GLU A 951 -61.39 -109.07 -6.16
C GLU A 951 -61.55 -107.91 -7.14
N ALA A 952 -62.79 -107.55 -7.45
CA ALA A 952 -63.13 -106.42 -8.29
C ALA A 952 -63.18 -105.11 -7.47
N ARG A 953 -62.92 -103.97 -8.13
CA ARG A 953 -63.26 -102.67 -7.52
C ARG A 953 -64.77 -102.50 -7.29
N GLU A 954 -65.60 -103.09 -8.16
CA GLU A 954 -67.07 -103.02 -8.09
C GLU A 954 -67.70 -104.39 -8.40
N ALA A 955 -68.80 -104.73 -7.72
CA ALA A 955 -69.55 -105.96 -8.00
C ALA A 955 -70.28 -105.88 -9.35
N LYS A 956 -69.96 -106.81 -10.27
CA LYS A 956 -70.68 -106.98 -11.54
C LYS A 956 -71.61 -108.20 -11.46
N ALA A 957 -72.90 -107.95 -11.26
CA ALA A 957 -73.91 -109.00 -11.17
C ALA A 957 -73.92 -109.90 -12.43
N GLY A 958 -73.87 -111.22 -12.23
CA GLY A 958 -73.84 -112.20 -13.32
C GLY A 958 -72.48 -112.34 -14.03
N ALA A 959 -71.42 -111.71 -13.53
CA ALA A 959 -70.05 -112.01 -13.97
C ALA A 959 -69.49 -113.21 -13.20
N TRP A 960 -68.89 -114.15 -13.92
CA TRP A 960 -68.24 -115.34 -13.37
C TRP A 960 -66.73 -115.26 -13.62
N ILE A 961 -65.93 -115.77 -12.69
CA ILE A 961 -64.54 -116.12 -12.97
C ILE A 961 -64.44 -117.60 -13.32
N ALA A 962 -63.52 -117.96 -14.21
CA ALA A 962 -63.24 -119.34 -14.57
C ALA A 962 -61.75 -119.61 -14.75
N ALA A 963 -61.32 -120.84 -14.49
CA ALA A 963 -59.96 -121.30 -14.79
C ALA A 963 -59.95 -122.50 -15.74
N ALA A 964 -58.88 -122.63 -16.52
CA ALA A 964 -58.61 -123.77 -17.39
C ALA A 964 -57.15 -124.22 -17.26
N ALA A 965 -56.89 -125.53 -17.41
CA ALA A 965 -55.60 -126.16 -17.13
C ALA A 965 -54.77 -126.42 -18.41
N TYR A 966 -53.50 -126.03 -18.39
CA TYR A 966 -52.58 -126.10 -19.52
C TYR A 966 -51.31 -126.88 -19.19
N ASP A 967 -50.75 -127.56 -20.20
CA ASP A 967 -49.51 -128.31 -20.08
C ASP A 967 -48.28 -127.40 -20.16
N THR A 968 -47.11 -128.00 -19.93
CA THR A 968 -45.81 -127.30 -20.03
C THR A 968 -45.42 -126.90 -21.45
N ALA A 969 -46.22 -127.24 -22.46
CA ALA A 969 -46.11 -126.78 -23.84
C ALA A 969 -47.23 -125.78 -24.24
N GLY A 970 -48.02 -125.29 -23.28
CA GLY A 970 -49.08 -124.31 -23.49
C GLY A 970 -50.37 -124.87 -24.12
N ARG A 971 -50.56 -126.19 -24.16
CA ARG A 971 -51.76 -126.83 -24.71
C ARG A 971 -52.78 -127.10 -23.61
N LEU A 972 -54.07 -126.97 -23.94
CA LEU A 972 -55.15 -127.34 -23.04
C LEU A 972 -55.14 -128.86 -22.81
N VAL A 973 -54.95 -129.30 -21.56
CA VAL A 973 -54.88 -130.74 -21.20
C VAL A 973 -56.13 -131.25 -20.50
N ASP A 974 -56.79 -130.40 -19.72
CA ASP A 974 -58.08 -130.71 -19.11
C ASP A 974 -58.99 -129.48 -19.16
N ALA A 975 -60.17 -129.67 -19.73
CA ALA A 975 -61.20 -128.63 -19.90
C ALA A 975 -62.13 -128.54 -18.68
N LYS A 976 -61.61 -128.81 -17.48
CA LYS A 976 -62.34 -128.69 -16.20
C LYS A 976 -62.58 -127.20 -15.88
N LEU A 977 -63.65 -126.65 -16.47
CA LEU A 977 -64.12 -125.30 -16.20
C LEU A 977 -64.66 -125.21 -14.76
N ILE A 978 -63.78 -124.86 -13.82
CA ILE A 978 -64.21 -124.45 -12.47
C ILE A 978 -64.67 -123.00 -12.58
N THR A 979 -65.88 -122.70 -12.10
CA THR A 979 -66.49 -121.37 -12.15
C THR A 979 -66.88 -120.88 -10.76
N ALA A 980 -66.79 -119.57 -10.53
CA ALA A 980 -67.31 -118.93 -9.32
C ALA A 980 -67.97 -117.58 -9.67
N ASP A 981 -69.14 -117.31 -9.10
CA ASP A 981 -69.84 -116.03 -9.22
C ASP A 981 -69.06 -114.89 -8.54
N LEU A 982 -68.95 -113.75 -9.22
CA LEU A 982 -68.52 -112.48 -8.63
C LEU A 982 -69.69 -111.87 -7.84
N ALA A 983 -69.92 -112.43 -6.64
CA ALA A 983 -71.11 -112.16 -5.84
C ALA A 983 -71.33 -110.66 -5.53
N VAL A 984 -72.58 -110.23 -5.65
CA VAL A 984 -72.97 -108.84 -5.42
C VAL A 984 -72.83 -108.48 -3.95
N GLY A 985 -71.99 -107.49 -3.66
CA GLY A 985 -71.77 -106.97 -2.30
C GLY A 985 -70.51 -107.48 -1.60
N THR A 986 -69.86 -108.55 -2.10
CA THR A 986 -68.50 -108.93 -1.64
C THR A 986 -67.41 -108.44 -2.60
N ASN A 987 -67.76 -108.15 -3.85
CA ASN A 987 -66.86 -107.88 -4.97
C ASN A 987 -65.79 -108.97 -5.18
N LYS A 988 -65.98 -110.16 -4.60
CA LYS A 988 -64.94 -111.19 -4.45
C LYS A 988 -65.47 -112.55 -4.86
N ALA A 989 -64.80 -113.18 -5.81
CA ALA A 989 -65.00 -114.58 -6.19
C ALA A 989 -63.75 -115.39 -5.83
N THR A 990 -63.90 -116.69 -5.58
CA THR A 990 -62.76 -117.59 -5.32
C THR A 990 -63.00 -118.93 -5.97
N LEU A 991 -62.05 -119.35 -6.80
CA LEU A 991 -61.99 -120.69 -7.40
C LEU A 991 -61.21 -121.62 -6.46
N SER A 992 -61.78 -122.78 -6.19
CA SER A 992 -61.18 -123.86 -5.39
C SER A 992 -61.21 -125.18 -6.18
N GLY A 993 -60.47 -126.19 -5.74
CA GLY A 993 -60.37 -127.48 -6.42
C GLY A 993 -59.46 -127.49 -7.65
N LEU A 994 -58.53 -126.53 -7.73
CA LEU A 994 -57.37 -126.51 -8.63
C LEU A 994 -56.20 -127.26 -7.96
N LYS A 995 -55.32 -127.91 -8.71
CA LYS A 995 -54.20 -128.71 -8.17
C LYS A 995 -52.90 -127.91 -8.16
N ALA A 996 -52.08 -128.09 -7.12
CA ALA A 996 -50.72 -127.56 -7.13
C ALA A 996 -49.84 -128.23 -8.20
N GLY A 997 -48.97 -127.45 -8.85
CA GLY A 997 -48.03 -127.88 -9.89
C GLY A 997 -48.54 -127.78 -11.33
N ASP A 998 -49.86 -127.68 -11.53
CA ASP A 998 -50.46 -127.41 -12.84
C ASP A 998 -50.35 -125.92 -13.20
N SER A 999 -50.44 -125.61 -14.51
CA SER A 999 -50.43 -124.23 -15.03
C SER A 999 -51.85 -123.79 -15.39
N TYR A 1000 -52.30 -122.65 -14.88
CA TYR A 1000 -53.65 -122.15 -15.08
C TYR A 1000 -53.67 -120.77 -15.74
N ALA A 1001 -54.65 -120.55 -16.61
CA ALA A 1001 -55.08 -119.22 -17.04
C ALA A 1001 -56.48 -118.94 -16.48
N VAL A 1002 -56.72 -117.70 -16.07
CA VAL A 1002 -57.95 -117.28 -15.36
C VAL A 1002 -58.66 -116.22 -16.19
N PHE A 1003 -59.95 -116.43 -16.42
CA PHE A 1003 -60.78 -115.65 -17.33
C PHE A 1003 -61.96 -115.03 -16.58
N LEU A 1004 -62.41 -113.86 -17.03
CA LEU A 1004 -63.70 -113.31 -16.69
C LEU A 1004 -64.72 -113.66 -17.78
N LEU A 1005 -65.92 -114.02 -17.35
CA LEU A 1005 -67.10 -114.30 -18.15
C LEU A 1005 -68.21 -113.36 -17.69
N ASP A 1006 -68.26 -112.15 -18.27
CA ASP A 1006 -69.12 -111.05 -17.79
C ASP A 1006 -70.15 -110.56 -18.82
N GLY A 1007 -70.41 -111.38 -19.84
CA GLY A 1007 -71.28 -111.08 -20.98
C GLY A 1007 -70.60 -110.30 -22.12
N SER A 1008 -69.45 -109.67 -21.87
CA SER A 1008 -68.73 -108.88 -22.90
C SER A 1008 -67.84 -109.76 -23.79
N GLY A 1009 -67.35 -110.89 -23.26
CA GLY A 1009 -66.47 -111.82 -23.94
C GLY A 1009 -65.75 -112.74 -22.95
N LEU A 1010 -64.61 -113.28 -23.38
CA LEU A 1010 -63.61 -113.94 -22.53
C LEU A 1010 -62.41 -113.00 -22.38
N GLU A 1011 -62.38 -112.21 -21.30
CA GLU A 1011 -61.18 -111.43 -20.95
C GLU A 1011 -60.25 -112.30 -20.09
N PRO A 1012 -58.99 -112.56 -20.49
CA PRO A 1012 -58.00 -113.15 -19.59
C PRO A 1012 -57.63 -112.12 -18.51
N LEU A 1013 -57.98 -112.40 -17.26
CA LEU A 1013 -57.62 -111.58 -16.09
C LEU A 1013 -56.13 -111.66 -15.74
N ALA A 1014 -55.45 -112.63 -16.34
CA ALA A 1014 -54.24 -113.23 -15.84
C ALA A 1014 -53.55 -113.95 -17.02
N ALA A 1015 -52.21 -113.94 -17.05
CA ALA A 1015 -51.41 -114.77 -17.96
C ALA A 1015 -51.51 -116.27 -17.59
N PRO A 1016 -50.70 -117.18 -18.16
CA PRO A 1016 -50.51 -118.52 -17.60
C PRO A 1016 -49.56 -118.47 -16.38
N TRP A 1017 -50.01 -118.89 -15.21
CA TRP A 1017 -49.23 -118.90 -13.97
C TRP A 1017 -48.93 -120.36 -13.61
N LYS A 1018 -47.70 -120.66 -13.21
CA LYS A 1018 -47.41 -121.89 -12.48
C LYS A 1018 -47.69 -121.67 -11.00
N SER A 1019 -48.45 -122.56 -10.41
CA SER A 1019 -48.42 -122.74 -8.96
C SER A 1019 -47.13 -123.47 -8.59
N ASN A 1020 -46.30 -122.83 -7.77
CA ASN A 1020 -45.22 -123.46 -7.01
C ASN A 1020 -45.72 -123.67 -5.58
#